data_AF-A0A1R1CDF3-F1
#
_entry.id   AF-A0A1R1CDF3-F1
#
_cell.length_a   1.000
_cell.length_b   1.000
_cell.length_c   1.000
_cell.angle_alpha   90.00
_cell.angle_beta   90.00
_cell.angle_gamma   90.00
#
_symmetry.space_group_name_H-M   'P 1'
#
loop_
_entity.id
_entity.type
_entity.pdbx_description
1 polymer ?
#
loop_
_entity_poly.entity_id
_entity_poly.type
_entity_poly.pdbx_seq_one_letter_code
_entity_poly.pdbx_strand_id
1 'polypeptide(L)'
;MVSGVTETDKQATLPITGMTCAACANRIEKGLNKLEGVTSANVNFALEKASVTYDPARIGVSNMEETIKKLGYDTLKEVAHFKLEGMTCAACANRIEKGLGKLPGVTDASVNFAMETARVQYSPGEISITEMQNKVKQLGYKAITEQENVNMGDHRKKEVRHQQRKLLISALLSLPLLWSMVAHFSFTSWIYMPEILMNPWFQLILATPVQFYVGKQFYVGAYKALRNGSANMDVLVSLGTSAAYFYSLYLTINWFIGGGNVHHGPSLYYETSSILITLVIMGKLFESLAKGRTSEAIKSLMGLQAKTALVVRDGQEITIPVDEVIAGDIVHVRPGDKVPVDGVVLEGLSSVDESMLTGESLPVEKKIGDAVIGATINKNGMMRIKATKVGKDTALAQIIKVVEEAQGSKAPIQRVADVISGIFVPVVVGIAIVAFLVWYFFVTPGDFAGALEKAIAILVIACPCALGLATPTSIMAGSGRAAELGILFKGGEHLEQTHKINAIILDKTGTVTKGKPELTDVITDGDELEFLRLVGAAEVNSEHPLAEAIVAGIRERNIELQGTESFEAIPGFGIKAVAEGRELLIGTRRLMEQYVVDAKHAYDTMASLEEAGKTTMLVAIDRQYAGMVAVADTIKETSKAAVSRLKEMGIEVIMITGDNERTAKAIAAQVGIDHVLAEVLPEGKAQEVKKLQEQGRIVAMVGDGINDAPALATANIGMAIGTGTDVAMEAADVTLMRGDLSSIPDAIYMSRKTMSNIKQNLFWALGYNTLGIPIAALGLLAPWVAGAAMALSSVSVVLNALRLQRVKVRH
;
A
#
# COMPACT_ATOMS: atom_id res chain seq x y z
N MET A 1 -42.38 -2.35 -37.64
CA MET A 1 -42.84 -1.15 -36.90
C MET A 1 -41.97 -1.02 -35.66
N VAL A 2 -40.93 -0.19 -35.74
CA VAL A 2 -40.07 0.17 -34.61
C VAL A 2 -40.45 1.60 -34.27
N SER A 3 -41.24 1.79 -33.23
CA SER A 3 -41.64 3.10 -32.74
C SER A 3 -41.68 3.04 -31.23
N GLY A 4 -40.63 3.59 -30.59
CA GLY A 4 -40.54 3.63 -29.14
C GLY A 4 -39.24 4.21 -28.59
N VAL A 5 -38.44 4.94 -29.39
CA VAL A 5 -37.33 5.71 -28.83
C VAL A 5 -37.86 7.11 -28.60
N THR A 6 -38.23 7.40 -27.35
CA THR A 6 -38.47 8.77 -26.90
C THR A 6 -37.16 9.56 -26.90
N GLU A 7 -37.22 10.88 -27.10
CA GLU A 7 -36.05 11.80 -27.14
C GLU A 7 -35.20 11.82 -25.84
N THR A 8 -35.59 11.03 -24.84
CA THR A 8 -34.96 10.91 -23.50
C THR A 8 -34.16 9.62 -23.31
N ASP A 9 -34.22 8.65 -24.22
CA ASP A 9 -33.60 7.34 -24.03
C ASP A 9 -32.09 7.39 -24.29
N LYS A 10 -31.29 6.87 -23.35
CA LYS A 10 -29.84 6.72 -23.49
C LYS A 10 -29.47 5.26 -23.74
N GLN A 11 -28.40 5.06 -24.50
CA GLN A 11 -27.80 3.75 -24.72
C GLN A 11 -26.55 3.61 -23.87
N ALA A 12 -26.46 2.56 -23.05
CA ALA A 12 -25.26 2.17 -22.32
C ALA A 12 -24.77 0.81 -22.81
N THR A 13 -23.45 0.62 -22.80
CA THR A 13 -22.83 -0.68 -23.04
C THR A 13 -22.15 -1.16 -21.78
N LEU A 14 -22.62 -2.29 -21.25
CA LEU A 14 -22.14 -2.92 -20.04
C LEU A 14 -21.28 -4.14 -20.43
N PRO A 15 -19.94 -4.08 -20.29
CA PRO A 15 -19.12 -5.28 -20.40
C PRO A 15 -19.41 -6.21 -19.21
N ILE A 16 -19.62 -7.50 -19.44
CA ILE A 16 -20.06 -8.48 -18.44
C ILE A 16 -19.02 -9.61 -18.32
N THR A 17 -18.63 -9.95 -17.10
CA THR A 17 -17.74 -11.06 -16.77
C THR A 17 -18.52 -12.23 -16.15
N GLY A 18 -18.01 -13.45 -16.34
CA GLY A 18 -18.62 -14.68 -15.82
C GLY A 18 -19.68 -15.34 -16.74
N MET A 19 -19.87 -14.82 -17.95
CA MET A 19 -20.70 -15.49 -18.96
C MET A 19 -19.91 -16.61 -19.64
N THR A 20 -20.43 -17.84 -19.60
CA THR A 20 -19.78 -19.02 -20.21
C THR A 20 -20.58 -19.64 -21.37
N CYS A 21 -21.82 -19.19 -21.60
CA CYS A 21 -22.65 -19.68 -22.70
C CYS A 21 -23.76 -18.69 -23.09
N ALA A 22 -24.41 -18.96 -24.24
CA ALA A 22 -25.57 -18.20 -24.72
C ALA A 22 -26.77 -18.23 -23.75
N ALA A 23 -26.91 -19.28 -22.92
CA ALA A 23 -27.97 -19.33 -21.91
C ALA A 23 -27.73 -18.31 -20.78
N CYS A 24 -26.47 -18.04 -20.42
CA CYS A 24 -26.09 -16.98 -19.48
C CYS A 24 -26.48 -15.60 -20.03
N ALA A 25 -26.15 -15.32 -21.30
CA ALA A 25 -26.51 -14.08 -21.98
C ALA A 25 -28.04 -13.88 -22.01
N ASN A 26 -28.81 -14.91 -22.37
CA ASN A 26 -30.28 -14.85 -22.35
C ASN A 26 -30.87 -14.60 -20.94
N ARG A 27 -30.24 -15.13 -19.89
CA ARG A 27 -30.67 -14.91 -18.50
C ARG A 27 -30.47 -13.46 -18.09
N ILE A 28 -29.31 -12.89 -18.42
CA ILE A 28 -29.01 -11.48 -18.17
C ILE A 28 -29.92 -10.57 -19.00
N GLU A 29 -30.13 -10.88 -20.28
CA GLU A 29 -30.99 -10.12 -21.18
C GLU A 29 -32.42 -10.04 -20.66
N LYS A 30 -32.99 -11.16 -20.22
CA LYS A 30 -34.32 -11.20 -19.59
C LYS A 30 -34.36 -10.46 -18.26
N GLY A 31 -33.28 -10.47 -17.49
CA GLY A 31 -33.19 -9.76 -16.22
C GLY A 31 -33.19 -8.25 -16.42
N LEU A 32 -32.40 -7.75 -17.38
CA LEU A 32 -32.31 -6.34 -17.70
C LEU A 32 -33.59 -5.80 -18.35
N ASN A 33 -34.21 -6.55 -19.27
CA ASN A 33 -35.49 -6.16 -19.88
C ASN A 33 -36.69 -6.13 -18.91
N LYS A 34 -36.56 -6.73 -17.71
CA LYS A 34 -37.61 -6.67 -16.67
C LYS A 34 -37.53 -5.43 -15.80
N LEU A 35 -36.45 -4.64 -15.90
CA LEU A 35 -36.28 -3.44 -15.08
C LEU A 35 -37.17 -2.31 -15.59
N GLU A 36 -37.94 -1.72 -14.69
CA GLU A 36 -38.74 -0.53 -15.02
C GLU A 36 -37.81 0.63 -15.40
N GLY A 37 -38.00 1.16 -16.62
CA GLY A 37 -37.14 2.19 -17.19
C GLY A 37 -36.13 1.68 -18.24
N VAL A 38 -36.03 0.36 -18.46
CA VAL A 38 -35.27 -0.22 -19.58
C VAL A 38 -36.21 -0.44 -20.77
N THR A 39 -35.91 0.21 -21.91
CA THR A 39 -36.68 0.09 -23.17
C THR A 39 -36.29 -1.19 -23.92
N SER A 40 -34.99 -1.50 -23.96
CA SER A 40 -34.48 -2.74 -24.58
C SER A 40 -33.08 -3.07 -24.07
N ALA A 41 -32.83 -4.32 -23.71
CA ALA A 41 -31.51 -4.87 -23.45
C ALA A 41 -31.21 -6.00 -24.44
N ASN A 42 -30.00 -6.02 -24.99
CA ASN A 42 -29.48 -7.10 -25.82
C ASN A 42 -28.11 -7.53 -25.29
N VAL A 43 -27.91 -8.83 -25.07
CA VAL A 43 -26.66 -9.36 -24.51
C VAL A 43 -25.96 -10.24 -25.52
N ASN A 44 -24.78 -9.80 -25.95
CA ASN A 44 -23.96 -10.54 -26.89
C ASN A 44 -22.88 -11.34 -26.13
N PHE A 45 -23.07 -12.65 -26.07
CA PHE A 45 -22.13 -13.57 -25.45
C PHE A 45 -20.72 -13.50 -26.06
N ALA A 46 -20.61 -13.45 -27.40
CA ALA A 46 -19.32 -13.47 -28.09
C ALA A 46 -18.50 -12.19 -27.87
N LEU A 47 -19.16 -11.08 -27.57
CA LEU A 47 -18.52 -9.78 -27.28
C LEU A 47 -18.47 -9.46 -25.79
N GLU A 48 -18.97 -10.37 -24.94
CA GLU A 48 -19.07 -10.20 -23.49
C GLU A 48 -19.70 -8.87 -23.07
N LYS A 49 -20.74 -8.42 -23.78
CA LYS A 49 -21.34 -7.08 -23.60
C LYS A 49 -22.86 -7.11 -23.63
N ALA A 50 -23.49 -6.34 -22.76
CA ALA A 50 -24.90 -5.97 -22.82
C ALA A 50 -25.07 -4.54 -23.32
N SER A 51 -25.81 -4.36 -24.41
CA SER A 51 -26.24 -3.05 -24.89
C SER A 51 -27.66 -2.79 -24.39
N VAL A 52 -27.82 -1.74 -23.60
CA VAL A 52 -29.11 -1.40 -22.95
C VAL A 52 -29.53 0.01 -23.31
N THR A 53 -30.75 0.14 -23.83
CA THR A 53 -31.44 1.42 -24.04
C THR A 53 -32.40 1.64 -22.88
N TYR A 54 -32.26 2.76 -22.17
CA TYR A 54 -33.00 3.04 -20.93
C TYR A 54 -33.29 4.53 -20.75
N ASP A 55 -34.27 4.84 -19.92
CA ASP A 55 -34.61 6.19 -19.48
C ASP A 55 -33.77 6.57 -18.23
N PRO A 56 -32.79 7.47 -18.35
CA PRO A 56 -31.91 7.86 -17.25
C PRO A 56 -32.62 8.64 -16.13
N ALA A 57 -33.86 9.11 -16.34
CA ALA A 57 -34.66 9.73 -15.28
C ALA A 57 -35.31 8.69 -14.36
N ARG A 58 -35.47 7.44 -14.82
CA ARG A 58 -36.15 6.36 -14.09
C ARG A 58 -35.20 5.33 -13.54
N ILE A 59 -34.13 5.01 -14.28
CA ILE A 59 -33.17 3.98 -13.87
C ILE A 59 -31.74 4.40 -14.21
N GLY A 60 -30.83 4.15 -13.27
CA GLY A 60 -29.39 4.34 -13.45
C GLY A 60 -28.69 3.04 -13.80
N VAL A 61 -27.50 3.15 -14.41
CA VAL A 61 -26.71 1.97 -14.79
C VAL A 61 -26.25 1.14 -13.59
N SER A 62 -26.00 1.78 -12.44
CA SER A 62 -25.69 1.05 -11.19
C SER A 62 -26.78 0.04 -10.79
N ASN A 63 -28.06 0.32 -11.07
CA ASN A 63 -29.16 -0.60 -10.80
C ASN A 63 -29.14 -1.80 -11.76
N MET A 64 -28.71 -1.57 -13.00
CA MET A 64 -28.51 -2.62 -14.00
C MET A 64 -27.33 -3.51 -13.62
N GLU A 65 -26.20 -2.93 -13.19
CA GLU A 65 -25.05 -3.67 -12.65
C GLU A 65 -25.44 -4.50 -11.42
N GLU A 66 -26.21 -3.94 -10.48
CA GLU A 66 -26.67 -4.67 -9.29
C GLU A 66 -27.59 -5.85 -9.67
N THR A 67 -28.39 -5.70 -10.72
CA THR A 67 -29.25 -6.77 -11.25
C THR A 67 -28.42 -7.88 -11.89
N ILE A 68 -27.40 -7.51 -12.68
CA ILE A 68 -26.42 -8.46 -13.25
C ILE A 68 -25.72 -9.23 -12.12
N LYS A 69 -25.35 -8.54 -11.04
CA LYS A 69 -24.77 -9.13 -9.83
C LYS A 69 -25.70 -10.10 -9.12
N LYS A 70 -26.98 -9.75 -8.95
CA LYS A 70 -28.01 -10.64 -8.40
C LYS A 70 -28.26 -11.88 -9.25
N LEU A 71 -27.99 -11.80 -10.56
CA LEU A 71 -28.10 -12.94 -11.47
C LEU A 71 -26.86 -13.85 -11.45
N GLY A 72 -25.81 -13.48 -10.72
CA GLY A 72 -24.59 -14.26 -10.53
C GLY A 72 -23.45 -13.89 -11.49
N TYR A 73 -23.49 -12.72 -12.12
CA TYR A 73 -22.48 -12.23 -13.07
C TYR A 73 -21.90 -10.89 -12.59
N ASP A 74 -20.78 -10.43 -13.12
CA ASP A 74 -20.22 -9.11 -12.78
C ASP A 74 -20.03 -8.24 -14.02
N THR A 75 -19.72 -6.96 -13.86
CA THR A 75 -19.43 -6.04 -14.97
C THR A 75 -17.98 -5.59 -14.96
N LEU A 76 -17.35 -5.48 -16.13
CA LEU A 76 -15.95 -5.07 -16.24
C LEU A 76 -15.81 -3.59 -15.85
N LYS A 77 -15.09 -3.35 -14.75
CA LYS A 77 -14.72 -2.01 -14.28
C LYS A 77 -13.25 -1.77 -14.61
N GLU A 78 -12.97 -0.67 -15.29
CA GLU A 78 -11.59 -0.25 -15.53
C GLU A 78 -11.14 0.73 -14.45
N VAL A 79 -9.83 0.79 -14.27
CA VAL A 79 -9.20 1.75 -13.36
C VAL A 79 -8.35 2.70 -14.19
N ALA A 80 -8.72 3.98 -14.17
CA ALA A 80 -7.92 5.04 -14.72
C ALA A 80 -7.07 5.69 -13.62
N HIS A 81 -5.77 5.83 -13.90
CA HIS A 81 -4.84 6.57 -13.07
C HIS A 81 -4.56 7.93 -13.71
N PHE A 82 -4.82 8.99 -12.94
CA PHE A 82 -4.53 10.35 -13.34
C PHE A 82 -3.46 10.94 -12.44
N LYS A 83 -2.48 11.62 -13.04
CA LYS A 83 -1.69 12.62 -12.33
C LYS A 83 -2.45 13.94 -12.32
N LEU A 84 -2.52 14.58 -11.16
CA LEU A 84 -3.23 15.84 -10.96
C LEU A 84 -2.24 17.00 -10.75
N GLU A 85 -2.43 18.11 -11.46
CA GLU A 85 -1.67 19.36 -11.26
C GLU A 85 -2.54 20.46 -10.63
N GLY A 86 -1.91 21.27 -9.77
CA GLY A 86 -2.51 22.47 -9.18
C GLY A 86 -3.24 22.25 -7.85
N MET A 87 -3.14 21.07 -7.24
CA MET A 87 -3.65 20.84 -5.88
C MET A 87 -2.72 21.47 -4.84
N THR A 88 -3.27 22.26 -3.93
CA THR A 88 -2.51 22.99 -2.90
C THR A 88 -2.74 22.49 -1.47
N CYS A 89 -3.75 21.66 -1.24
CA CYS A 89 -4.07 21.09 0.07
C CYS A 89 -4.97 19.85 -0.04
N ALA A 90 -5.16 19.13 1.07
CA ALA A 90 -6.07 17.99 1.18
C ALA A 90 -7.52 18.33 0.81
N ALA A 91 -7.98 19.56 1.08
CA ALA A 91 -9.33 20.00 0.68
C ALA A 91 -9.51 20.03 -0.85
N CYS A 92 -8.45 20.31 -1.62
CA CYS A 92 -8.48 20.23 -3.08
C CYS A 92 -8.67 18.77 -3.55
N ALA A 93 -7.96 17.83 -2.92
CA ALA A 93 -8.09 16.41 -3.22
C ALA A 93 -9.51 15.89 -2.97
N ASN A 94 -10.08 16.16 -1.78
CA ASN A 94 -11.46 15.79 -1.43
C ASN A 94 -12.50 16.35 -2.41
N ARG A 95 -12.22 17.52 -2.98
CA ARG A 95 -13.12 18.14 -3.94
C ARG A 95 -13.07 17.45 -5.30
N ILE A 96 -11.87 17.14 -5.79
CA ILE A 96 -11.69 16.41 -7.05
C ILE A 96 -12.31 15.01 -6.91
N GLU A 97 -12.09 14.36 -5.77
CA GLU A 97 -12.70 13.07 -5.38
C GLU A 97 -14.22 13.12 -5.47
N LYS A 98 -14.87 14.05 -4.76
CA LYS A 98 -16.33 14.27 -4.83
C LYS A 98 -16.82 14.69 -6.22
N GLY A 99 -15.97 15.38 -6.99
CA GLY A 99 -16.30 15.86 -8.32
C GLY A 99 -16.31 14.74 -9.35
N LEU A 100 -15.34 13.82 -9.26
CA LEU A 100 -15.23 12.62 -10.08
C LEU A 100 -16.25 11.56 -9.66
N GLY A 101 -16.44 11.31 -8.37
CA GLY A 101 -17.43 10.34 -7.87
C GLY A 101 -18.89 10.74 -8.08
N LYS A 102 -19.17 11.98 -8.51
CA LYS A 102 -20.51 12.43 -8.94
C LYS A 102 -20.78 12.22 -10.43
N LEU A 103 -19.78 11.79 -11.19
CA LEU A 103 -19.97 11.52 -12.62
C LEU A 103 -20.71 10.19 -12.79
N PRO A 104 -21.70 10.11 -13.70
CA PRO A 104 -22.28 8.83 -14.08
C PRO A 104 -21.19 7.92 -14.67
N GLY A 105 -21.25 6.63 -14.38
CA GLY A 105 -20.23 5.65 -14.76
C GLY A 105 -19.00 5.57 -13.85
N VAL A 106 -18.84 6.44 -12.83
CA VAL A 106 -17.76 6.31 -11.84
C VAL A 106 -18.27 5.57 -10.61
N THR A 107 -17.68 4.41 -10.32
CA THR A 107 -18.02 3.60 -9.13
C THR A 107 -17.27 4.09 -7.89
N ASP A 108 -15.97 4.35 -8.06
CA ASP A 108 -15.10 4.82 -6.98
C ASP A 108 -14.11 5.84 -7.54
N ALA A 109 -13.81 6.86 -6.75
CA ALA A 109 -12.77 7.82 -7.05
C ALA A 109 -12.02 8.11 -5.76
N SER A 110 -10.70 7.97 -5.78
CA SER A 110 -9.83 8.30 -4.67
C SER A 110 -8.72 9.23 -5.15
N VAL A 111 -8.45 10.28 -4.37
CA VAL A 111 -7.44 11.28 -4.72
C VAL A 111 -6.40 11.38 -3.62
N ASN A 112 -5.13 11.15 -3.97
CA ASN A 112 -4.02 11.29 -3.06
C ASN A 112 -3.32 12.65 -3.24
N PHE A 113 -3.38 13.50 -2.22
CA PHE A 113 -2.73 14.80 -2.23
C PHE A 113 -1.19 14.72 -2.16
N ALA A 114 -0.62 13.77 -1.42
CA ALA A 114 0.83 13.65 -1.27
C ALA A 114 1.50 13.15 -2.56
N MET A 115 0.82 12.27 -3.28
CA MET A 115 1.27 11.70 -4.54
C MET A 115 0.76 12.47 -5.77
N GLU A 116 -0.15 13.43 -5.58
CA GLU A 116 -0.76 14.19 -6.66
C GLU A 116 -1.37 13.29 -7.74
N THR A 117 -2.05 12.23 -7.32
CA THR A 117 -2.66 11.23 -8.19
C THR A 117 -4.13 11.04 -7.86
N ALA A 118 -4.91 10.61 -8.84
CA ALA A 118 -6.26 10.11 -8.66
C ALA A 118 -6.38 8.73 -9.28
N ARG A 119 -6.99 7.80 -8.54
CA ARG A 119 -7.42 6.50 -9.04
C ARG A 119 -8.93 6.56 -9.18
N VAL A 120 -9.43 6.28 -10.38
CA VAL A 120 -10.87 6.32 -10.68
C VAL A 120 -11.27 4.98 -11.25
N GLN A 121 -12.16 4.28 -10.56
CA GLN A 121 -12.81 3.08 -11.05
C GLN A 121 -14.07 3.48 -11.81
N TYR A 122 -14.12 3.15 -13.09
CA TYR A 122 -15.17 3.61 -14.00
C TYR A 122 -15.61 2.53 -14.98
N SER A 123 -16.81 2.71 -15.52
CA SER A 123 -17.40 1.87 -16.55
C SER A 123 -17.12 2.53 -17.93
N PRO A 124 -16.26 1.94 -18.79
CA PRO A 124 -15.82 2.58 -20.04
C PRO A 124 -16.93 2.85 -21.04
N GLY A 125 -18.07 2.17 -20.90
CA GLY A 125 -19.26 2.35 -21.73
C GLY A 125 -20.14 3.54 -21.32
N GLU A 126 -19.88 4.18 -20.18
CA GLU A 126 -20.66 5.33 -19.68
C GLU A 126 -19.87 6.64 -19.65
N ILE A 127 -18.57 6.56 -19.37
CA ILE A 127 -17.72 7.73 -19.23
C ILE A 127 -16.35 7.52 -19.84
N SER A 128 -15.90 8.53 -20.58
CA SER A 128 -14.57 8.56 -21.17
C SER A 128 -13.53 9.20 -20.24
N ILE A 129 -12.26 8.82 -20.43
CA ILE A 129 -11.11 9.45 -19.78
C ILE A 129 -11.10 10.97 -20.00
N THR A 130 -11.45 11.43 -21.19
CA THR A 130 -11.48 12.86 -21.54
C THR A 130 -12.56 13.63 -20.78
N GLU A 131 -13.73 13.03 -20.55
CA GLU A 131 -14.79 13.64 -19.73
C GLU A 131 -14.37 13.76 -18.27
N MET A 132 -13.69 12.75 -17.72
CA MET A 132 -13.09 12.83 -16.39
C MET A 132 -12.05 13.95 -16.30
N GLN A 133 -11.16 14.07 -17.29
CA GLN A 133 -10.18 15.16 -17.37
C GLN A 133 -10.86 16.54 -17.46
N ASN A 134 -11.92 16.65 -18.26
CA ASN A 134 -12.70 17.88 -18.39
C ASN A 134 -13.39 18.26 -17.08
N LYS A 135 -13.90 17.28 -16.32
CA LYS A 135 -14.46 17.53 -14.98
C LYS A 135 -13.40 18.11 -14.04
N VAL A 136 -12.20 17.53 -14.02
CA VAL A 136 -11.06 18.03 -13.23
C VAL A 136 -10.69 19.45 -13.65
N LYS A 137 -10.71 19.74 -14.97
CA LYS A 137 -10.49 21.09 -15.53
C LYS A 137 -11.53 22.10 -15.12
N GLN A 138 -12.81 21.73 -15.10
CA GLN A 138 -13.91 22.58 -14.63
C GLN A 138 -13.77 22.92 -13.14
N LEU A 139 -13.24 21.99 -12.34
CA LEU A 139 -12.93 22.24 -10.93
C LEU A 139 -11.70 23.14 -10.73
N GLY A 140 -10.96 23.44 -11.80
CA GLY A 140 -9.82 24.34 -11.82
C GLY A 140 -8.45 23.65 -11.69
N TYR A 141 -8.38 22.35 -11.95
CA TYR A 141 -7.17 21.53 -11.86
C TYR A 141 -6.85 20.91 -13.23
N LYS A 142 -5.73 20.21 -13.37
CA LYS A 142 -5.40 19.49 -14.62
C LYS A 142 -5.17 18.02 -14.30
N ALA A 143 -5.69 17.12 -15.14
CA ALA A 143 -5.49 15.68 -15.03
C ALA A 143 -4.74 15.19 -16.28
N ILE A 144 -3.70 14.37 -16.08
CA ILE A 144 -2.83 13.79 -17.11
C ILE A 144 -2.81 12.27 -16.92
N THR A 145 -2.87 11.49 -18.00
CA THR A 145 -2.84 10.03 -17.95
C THR A 145 -1.42 9.46 -17.90
N GLU A 146 -1.25 8.28 -17.31
CA GLU A 146 0.07 7.67 -17.11
C GLU A 146 0.83 7.32 -18.39
N GLN A 147 0.16 7.14 -19.54
CA GLN A 147 0.85 6.87 -20.81
C GLN A 147 1.72 8.05 -21.31
N GLU A 148 1.53 9.26 -20.79
CA GLU A 148 2.35 10.43 -21.11
C GLU A 148 3.53 10.66 -20.12
N ASN A 149 3.79 9.73 -19.17
CA ASN A 149 4.68 9.92 -18.00
C ASN A 149 6.20 9.96 -18.25
N VAL A 150 6.70 9.84 -19.48
CA VAL A 150 8.14 9.56 -19.74
C VAL A 150 9.09 10.70 -19.28
N ASN A 151 8.60 11.90 -18.95
CA ASN A 151 9.43 13.06 -18.58
C ASN A 151 9.20 13.67 -17.17
N MET A 152 8.76 12.86 -16.20
CA MET A 152 8.29 13.33 -14.87
C MET A 152 9.37 13.86 -13.90
N GLY A 153 10.57 13.27 -13.91
CA GLY A 153 11.66 13.68 -12.98
C GLY A 153 12.07 15.15 -13.15
N ASP A 154 11.80 15.73 -14.31
CA ASP A 154 12.17 17.09 -14.67
C ASP A 154 11.09 18.13 -14.26
N HIS A 155 9.81 17.76 -14.25
CA HIS A 155 8.70 18.65 -13.87
C HIS A 155 8.71 19.02 -12.38
N ARG A 156 8.88 18.04 -11.48
CA ARG A 156 8.93 18.33 -10.03
C ARG A 156 10.15 19.14 -9.64
N LYS A 157 11.30 18.91 -10.30
CA LYS A 157 12.50 19.74 -10.14
C LYS A 157 12.26 21.18 -10.61
N LYS A 158 11.54 21.38 -11.72
CA LYS A 158 11.13 22.71 -12.19
C LYS A 158 10.21 23.42 -11.19
N GLU A 159 9.26 22.72 -10.59
CA GLU A 159 8.35 23.30 -9.60
C GLU A 159 9.06 23.71 -8.30
N VAL A 160 9.95 22.85 -7.79
CA VAL A 160 10.79 23.19 -6.62
C VAL A 160 11.66 24.41 -6.92
N ARG A 161 12.32 24.47 -8.09
CA ARG A 161 13.11 25.65 -8.50
C ARG A 161 12.26 26.91 -8.61
N HIS A 162 11.02 26.79 -9.11
CA HIS A 162 10.09 27.92 -9.19
C HIS A 162 9.70 28.45 -7.82
N GLN A 163 9.41 27.57 -6.86
CA GLN A 163 9.13 27.96 -5.47
C GLN A 163 10.37 28.54 -4.78
N GLN A 164 11.57 27.98 -5.01
CA GLN A 164 12.83 28.55 -4.53
C GLN A 164 13.07 29.97 -5.06
N ARG A 165 12.83 30.20 -6.35
CA ARG A 165 12.95 31.53 -6.96
C ARG A 165 11.96 32.51 -6.35
N LYS A 166 10.70 32.10 -6.17
CA LYS A 166 9.68 32.93 -5.50
C LYS A 166 10.10 33.27 -4.06
N LEU A 167 10.58 32.28 -3.31
CA LEU A 167 11.06 32.47 -1.94
C LEU A 167 12.23 33.45 -1.90
N LEU A 168 13.20 33.32 -2.81
CA LEU A 168 14.36 34.20 -2.88
C LEU A 168 13.93 35.64 -3.19
N ILE A 169 13.04 35.83 -4.17
CA ILE A 169 12.47 37.14 -4.51
C ILE A 169 11.72 37.72 -3.31
N SER A 170 10.82 36.95 -2.68
CA SER A 170 10.03 37.46 -1.55
C SER A 170 10.88 37.73 -0.31
N ALA A 171 11.88 36.89 -0.03
CA ALA A 171 12.81 37.11 1.07
C ALA A 171 13.64 38.37 0.84
N LEU A 172 14.19 38.57 -0.37
CA LEU A 172 14.96 39.76 -0.70
C LEU A 172 14.14 41.05 -0.54
N LEU A 173 12.88 41.04 -0.99
CA LEU A 173 11.99 42.20 -0.89
C LEU A 173 11.40 42.40 0.51
N SER A 174 11.20 41.33 1.29
CA SER A 174 10.65 41.41 2.64
C SER A 174 11.71 41.67 3.72
N LEU A 175 12.99 41.40 3.46
CA LEU A 175 14.07 41.58 4.43
C LEU A 175 14.27 43.05 4.85
N PRO A 176 14.22 44.05 3.94
CA PRO A 176 14.22 45.46 4.32
C PRO A 176 13.00 45.85 5.17
N LEU A 177 11.84 45.26 4.90
CA LEU A 177 10.61 45.49 5.68
C LEU A 177 10.71 44.86 7.08
N LEU A 178 11.30 43.67 7.18
CA LEU A 178 11.58 43.01 8.46
C LEU A 178 12.58 43.81 9.29
N TRP A 179 13.58 44.44 8.66
CA TRP A 179 14.50 45.36 9.34
C TRP A 179 13.77 46.55 9.97
N SER A 180 12.79 47.13 9.27
CA SER A 180 11.97 48.21 9.82
C SER A 180 11.14 47.75 11.03
N MET A 181 10.64 46.51 11.02
CA MET A 181 9.91 45.92 12.14
C MET A 181 10.80 45.70 13.38
N VAL A 182 12.03 45.22 13.18
CA VAL A 182 12.97 44.93 14.28
C VAL A 182 13.44 46.22 14.96
N ALA A 183 13.64 47.30 14.20
CA ALA A 183 14.08 48.57 14.77
C ALA A 183 12.98 49.31 15.58
N HIS A 184 11.72 48.88 15.49
CA HIS A 184 10.60 49.38 16.31
C HIS A 184 10.53 48.77 17.72
N PHE A 185 11.24 47.67 18.02
CA PHE A 185 11.28 47.11 19.36
C PHE A 185 12.23 47.91 20.27
N SER A 186 11.78 48.19 21.51
CA SER A 186 12.52 49.00 22.48
C SER A 186 13.90 48.44 22.87
N PHE A 187 14.11 47.12 22.71
CA PHE A 187 15.38 46.42 23.00
C PHE A 187 16.41 46.49 21.85
N THR A 188 15.99 46.86 20.63
CA THR A 188 16.80 46.90 19.41
C THR A 188 16.97 48.31 18.85
N SER A 189 16.65 49.33 19.65
CA SER A 189 16.77 50.76 19.36
C SER A 189 18.19 51.25 19.04
N TRP A 190 19.21 50.41 19.27
CA TRP A 190 20.62 50.66 18.93
C TRP A 190 20.99 50.30 17.48
N ILE A 191 20.08 49.65 16.73
CA ILE A 191 20.30 49.28 15.33
C ILE A 191 20.04 50.51 14.45
N TYR A 192 21.03 50.89 13.63
CA TYR A 192 20.91 51.99 12.66
C TYR A 192 19.77 51.70 11.66
N MET A 193 18.80 52.61 11.59
CA MET A 193 17.65 52.51 10.70
C MET A 193 17.72 53.59 9.61
N PRO A 194 17.91 53.20 8.33
CA PRO A 194 17.84 54.13 7.22
C PRO A 194 16.44 54.76 7.10
N GLU A 195 16.37 56.09 6.98
CA GLU A 195 15.11 56.84 6.83
C GLU A 195 14.27 56.39 5.63
N ILE A 196 14.92 55.86 4.58
CA ILE A 196 14.23 55.35 3.39
C ILE A 196 13.32 54.15 3.69
N LEU A 197 13.62 53.37 4.74
CA LEU A 197 12.80 52.22 5.15
C LEU A 197 11.52 52.63 5.89
N MET A 198 11.48 53.85 6.43
CA MET A 198 10.29 54.43 7.05
C MET A 198 9.37 55.12 6.04
N ASN A 199 9.83 55.27 4.79
CA ASN A 199 9.03 55.91 3.75
C ASN A 199 7.87 55.00 3.32
N PRO A 200 6.60 55.44 3.48
CA PRO A 200 5.42 54.63 3.11
C PRO A 200 5.41 54.16 1.66
N TRP A 201 5.89 54.98 0.73
CA TRP A 201 5.96 54.64 -0.70
C TRP A 201 7.03 53.59 -0.97
N PHE A 202 8.16 53.66 -0.28
CA PHE A 202 9.22 52.66 -0.39
C PHE A 202 8.72 51.30 0.10
N GLN A 203 8.04 51.26 1.25
CA GLN A 203 7.45 50.03 1.76
C GLN A 203 6.39 49.45 0.82
N LEU A 204 5.53 50.30 0.25
CA LEU A 204 4.53 49.90 -0.75
C LEU A 204 5.19 49.29 -1.99
N ILE A 205 6.24 49.91 -2.54
CA ILE A 205 6.95 49.40 -3.74
C ILE A 205 7.56 48.01 -3.48
N LEU A 206 8.11 47.77 -2.28
CA LEU A 206 8.66 46.46 -1.93
C LEU A 206 7.57 45.42 -1.66
N ALA A 207 6.49 45.80 -0.98
CA ALA A 207 5.41 44.89 -0.61
C ALA A 207 4.54 44.48 -1.81
N THR A 208 4.36 45.35 -2.81
CA THR A 208 3.45 45.12 -3.94
C THR A 208 3.84 43.89 -4.80
N PRO A 209 5.11 43.69 -5.20
CA PRO A 209 5.53 42.46 -5.89
C PRO A 209 5.37 41.21 -5.01
N VAL A 210 5.64 41.31 -3.71
CA VAL A 210 5.44 40.18 -2.78
C VAL A 210 3.96 39.83 -2.72
N GLN A 211 3.10 40.83 -2.60
CA GLN A 211 1.65 40.68 -2.50
C GLN A 211 1.03 40.06 -3.76
N PHE A 212 1.29 40.66 -4.92
CA PHE A 212 0.53 40.34 -6.13
C PHE A 212 1.25 39.42 -7.11
N TYR A 213 2.60 39.44 -7.17
CA TYR A 213 3.34 38.53 -8.04
C TYR A 213 3.63 37.21 -7.33
N VAL A 214 4.24 37.28 -6.15
CA VAL A 214 4.56 36.09 -5.37
C VAL A 214 3.29 35.50 -4.74
N GLY A 215 2.44 36.35 -4.15
CA GLY A 215 1.18 35.95 -3.54
C GLY A 215 0.07 35.53 -4.53
N LYS A 216 0.25 35.75 -5.85
CA LYS A 216 -0.74 35.40 -6.90
C LYS A 216 -1.33 34.00 -6.73
N GLN A 217 -0.50 33.04 -6.34
CA GLN A 217 -0.89 31.65 -6.16
C GLN A 217 -1.96 31.46 -5.07
N PHE A 218 -1.91 32.25 -3.99
CA PHE A 218 -2.89 32.21 -2.91
C PHE A 218 -4.21 32.82 -3.37
N TYR A 219 -4.18 33.94 -4.10
CA TYR A 219 -5.40 34.53 -4.67
C TYR A 219 -6.12 33.60 -5.64
N VAL A 220 -5.37 32.96 -6.55
CA VAL A 220 -5.94 31.98 -7.48
C VAL A 220 -6.51 30.78 -6.72
N GLY A 221 -5.80 30.28 -5.70
CA GLY A 221 -6.26 29.19 -4.85
C GLY A 221 -7.52 29.55 -4.06
N ALA A 222 -7.55 30.74 -3.44
CA ALA A 222 -8.69 31.27 -2.69
C ALA A 222 -9.92 31.45 -3.58
N TYR A 223 -9.76 32.05 -4.77
CA TYR A 223 -10.85 32.20 -5.73
C TYR A 223 -11.41 30.84 -6.16
N LYS A 224 -10.52 29.89 -6.49
CA LYS A 224 -10.90 28.51 -6.81
C LYS A 224 -11.55 27.78 -5.64
N ALA A 225 -11.26 28.11 -4.39
CA ALA A 225 -11.91 27.50 -3.22
C ALA A 225 -13.32 28.09 -3.00
N LEU A 226 -13.42 29.43 -3.05
CA LEU A 226 -14.64 30.20 -2.77
C LEU A 226 -15.72 30.04 -3.84
N ARG A 227 -15.37 30.11 -5.14
CA ARG A 227 -16.30 29.86 -6.28
C ARG A 227 -17.07 28.54 -6.16
N ASN A 228 -16.53 27.69 -5.31
CA ASN A 228 -16.66 26.28 -5.29
C ASN A 228 -17.26 25.86 -3.92
N GLY A 229 -17.53 26.80 -3.01
CA GLY A 229 -18.23 26.56 -1.73
C GLY A 229 -17.36 25.92 -0.64
N SER A 230 -16.05 26.13 -0.68
CA SER A 230 -15.09 25.63 0.32
C SER A 230 -14.14 26.72 0.78
N ALA A 231 -13.58 26.58 1.99
CA ALA A 231 -12.52 27.45 2.51
C ALA A 231 -11.27 26.61 2.80
N ASN A 232 -10.10 27.12 2.43
CA ASN A 232 -8.80 26.44 2.63
C ASN A 232 -7.73 27.44 3.11
N MET A 233 -6.48 26.96 3.26
CA MET A 233 -5.34 27.80 3.66
C MET A 233 -5.18 29.03 2.76
N ASP A 234 -5.36 28.88 1.45
CA ASP A 234 -5.15 29.97 0.50
C ASP A 234 -6.17 31.11 0.76
N VAL A 235 -7.40 30.79 1.20
CA VAL A 235 -8.39 31.78 1.65
C VAL A 235 -7.93 32.53 2.89
N LEU A 236 -7.43 31.84 3.92
CA LEU A 236 -6.95 32.45 5.17
C LEU A 236 -5.77 33.40 4.91
N VAL A 237 -4.80 32.95 4.11
CA VAL A 237 -3.61 33.73 3.75
C VAL A 237 -3.99 34.94 2.90
N SER A 238 -4.81 34.77 1.87
CA SER A 238 -5.27 35.88 1.03
C SER A 238 -6.06 36.91 1.84
N LEU A 239 -6.96 36.49 2.73
CA LEU A 239 -7.74 37.41 3.56
C LEU A 239 -6.85 38.19 4.53
N GLY A 240 -5.98 37.51 5.29
CA GLY A 240 -5.10 38.15 6.26
C GLY A 240 -4.09 39.11 5.62
N THR A 241 -3.44 38.70 4.53
CA THR A 241 -2.44 39.52 3.83
C THR A 241 -3.09 40.67 3.06
N SER A 242 -4.25 40.45 2.41
CA SER A 242 -5.00 41.56 1.78
C SER A 242 -5.44 42.59 2.80
N ALA A 243 -5.94 42.15 3.96
CA ALA A 243 -6.37 43.07 5.01
C ALA A 243 -5.22 43.95 5.50
N ALA A 244 -4.04 43.37 5.80
CA ALA A 244 -2.84 44.12 6.16
C ALA A 244 -2.40 45.09 5.06
N TYR A 245 -2.34 44.64 3.81
CA TYR A 245 -1.87 45.43 2.69
C TYR A 245 -2.79 46.62 2.35
N PHE A 246 -4.09 46.38 2.21
CA PHE A 246 -5.04 47.44 1.84
C PHE A 246 -5.25 48.45 2.98
N TYR A 247 -5.19 48.00 4.24
CA TYR A 247 -5.22 48.93 5.38
C TYR A 247 -3.98 49.83 5.40
N SER A 248 -2.80 49.26 5.13
CA SER A 248 -1.55 50.03 4.99
C SER A 248 -1.60 51.02 3.82
N LEU A 249 -2.23 50.64 2.71
CA LEU A 249 -2.47 51.54 1.57
C LEU A 249 -3.38 52.70 1.95
N TYR A 250 -4.46 52.42 2.69
CA TYR A 250 -5.35 53.46 3.21
C TYR A 250 -4.59 54.45 4.12
N LEU A 251 -3.78 53.97 5.06
CA LEU A 251 -2.97 54.81 5.94
C LEU A 251 -1.92 55.63 5.17
N THR A 252 -1.32 55.03 4.13
CA THR A 252 -0.35 55.71 3.25
C THR A 252 -1.00 56.88 2.51
N ILE A 253 -2.20 56.66 1.96
CA ILE A 253 -2.97 57.69 1.25
C ILE A 253 -3.43 58.78 2.22
N ASN A 254 -3.91 58.41 3.41
CA ASN A 254 -4.35 59.38 4.43
C ASN A 254 -3.19 60.25 4.91
N TRP A 255 -2.02 59.67 5.16
CA TRP A 255 -0.80 60.41 5.49
C TRP A 255 -0.38 61.39 4.38
N PHE A 256 -0.50 60.97 3.12
CA PHE A 256 -0.19 61.82 1.97
C PHE A 256 -1.17 63.01 1.84
N ILE A 257 -2.48 62.76 2.00
CA ILE A 257 -3.52 63.79 1.96
C ILE A 257 -3.42 64.74 3.18
N GLY A 258 -3.01 64.23 4.34
CA GLY A 258 -2.79 65.00 5.57
C GLY A 258 -1.53 65.89 5.57
N GLY A 259 -0.85 66.04 4.44
CA GLY A 259 0.25 67.00 4.26
C GLY A 259 1.64 66.50 4.66
N GLY A 260 1.83 65.18 4.85
CA GLY A 260 3.15 64.56 5.02
C GLY A 260 3.98 65.00 6.24
N ASN A 261 3.45 65.87 7.10
CA ASN A 261 4.17 66.55 8.19
C ASN A 261 3.95 65.93 9.57
N VAL A 262 3.37 64.74 9.67
CA VAL A 262 3.30 64.03 10.96
C VAL A 262 4.69 63.47 11.23
N HIS A 263 5.42 64.06 12.18
CA HIS A 263 6.79 63.69 12.59
C HIS A 263 6.97 62.22 13.04
N HIS A 264 5.90 61.43 13.03
CA HIS A 264 5.90 59.98 13.20
C HIS A 264 5.10 59.40 12.03
N GLY A 265 5.75 58.64 11.14
CA GLY A 265 5.07 57.97 10.04
C GLY A 265 3.94 57.06 10.55
N PRO A 266 2.91 56.78 9.74
CA PRO A 266 1.84 55.87 10.14
C PRO A 266 2.41 54.50 10.50
N SER A 267 1.83 53.82 11.49
CA SER A 267 2.13 52.42 11.76
C SER A 267 1.59 51.56 10.60
N LEU A 268 2.44 51.31 9.61
CA LEU A 268 2.12 50.51 8.44
C LEU A 268 2.25 49.02 8.77
N TYR A 269 1.55 48.20 7.99
CA TYR A 269 1.50 46.74 8.13
C TYR A 269 1.94 46.03 6.82
N TYR A 270 2.67 46.73 5.96
CA TYR A 270 3.20 46.17 4.70
C TYR A 270 4.21 45.06 4.95
N GLU A 271 4.97 45.17 6.04
CA GLU A 271 5.88 44.15 6.55
C GLU A 271 5.12 42.90 6.98
N THR A 272 4.00 43.06 7.72
CA THR A 272 3.15 41.94 8.12
C THR A 272 2.66 41.15 6.90
N SER A 273 2.17 41.84 5.85
CA SER A 273 1.71 41.17 4.62
C SER A 273 2.85 40.42 3.90
N SER A 274 3.99 41.07 3.74
CA SER A 274 5.12 40.55 2.94
C SER A 274 5.84 39.40 3.65
N ILE A 275 6.06 39.52 4.96
CA ILE A 275 6.68 38.49 5.79
C ILE A 275 5.78 37.26 5.86
N LEU A 276 4.46 37.43 6.04
CA LEU A 276 3.52 36.31 6.06
C LEU A 276 3.56 35.51 4.75
N ILE A 277 3.47 36.18 3.60
CA ILE A 277 3.58 35.51 2.30
C ILE A 277 4.91 34.76 2.17
N THR A 278 6.01 35.39 2.57
CA THR A 278 7.35 34.79 2.53
C THR A 278 7.45 33.53 3.39
N LEU A 279 6.96 33.59 4.64
CA LEU A 279 6.99 32.46 5.58
C LEU A 279 6.07 31.32 5.12
N VAL A 280 4.89 31.62 4.58
CA VAL A 280 3.98 30.59 4.05
C VAL A 280 4.61 29.91 2.83
N ILE A 281 5.29 30.64 1.96
CA ILE A 281 6.01 30.05 0.81
C ILE A 281 7.19 29.21 1.27
N MET A 282 7.93 29.66 2.28
CA MET A 282 8.97 28.86 2.91
C MET A 282 8.38 27.55 3.46
N GLY A 283 7.24 27.62 4.14
CA GLY A 283 6.48 26.45 4.60
C GLY A 283 6.10 25.50 3.46
N LYS A 284 5.53 26.03 2.35
CA LYS A 284 5.18 25.22 1.16
C LYS A 284 6.42 24.63 0.46
N LEU A 285 7.54 25.33 0.46
CA LEU A 285 8.80 24.81 -0.07
C LEU A 285 9.32 23.65 0.79
N PHE A 286 9.33 23.83 2.12
CA PHE A 286 9.70 22.76 3.05
C PHE A 286 8.77 21.56 2.92
N GLU A 287 7.46 21.79 2.80
CA GLU A 287 6.47 20.74 2.51
C GLU A 287 6.78 20.00 1.18
N SER A 288 7.10 20.72 0.11
CA SER A 288 7.40 20.10 -1.19
C SER A 288 8.70 19.28 -1.16
N LEU A 289 9.74 19.81 -0.52
CA LEU A 289 11.03 19.12 -0.31
C LEU A 289 10.84 17.87 0.58
N ALA A 290 10.05 18.00 1.64
CA ALA A 290 9.66 16.93 2.54
C ALA A 290 8.92 15.79 1.83
N LYS A 291 7.86 16.11 1.08
CA LYS A 291 7.13 15.14 0.25
C LYS A 291 8.03 14.46 -0.77
N GLY A 292 9.08 15.16 -1.25
CA GLY A 292 10.05 14.61 -2.19
C GLY A 292 10.86 13.45 -1.62
N ARG A 293 11.20 13.51 -0.32
CA ARG A 293 11.95 12.47 0.41
C ARG A 293 11.11 11.25 0.76
N THR A 294 9.81 11.43 0.97
CA THR A 294 8.94 10.29 1.25
C THR A 294 8.68 9.42 0.01
N SER A 295 8.73 9.99 -1.19
CA SER A 295 8.69 9.23 -2.45
C SER A 295 10.02 8.55 -2.81
N GLU A 296 11.05 8.65 -1.95
CA GLU A 296 12.38 8.07 -2.19
C GLU A 296 12.40 6.55 -2.03
N ALA A 297 11.51 5.97 -1.20
CA ALA A 297 11.41 4.52 -1.02
C ALA A 297 10.89 3.79 -2.29
N ILE A 298 10.00 4.42 -3.07
CA ILE A 298 9.63 3.85 -4.38
C ILE A 298 10.79 4.01 -5.36
N LYS A 299 11.48 5.15 -5.33
CA LYS A 299 12.65 5.36 -6.20
C LYS A 299 13.80 4.40 -5.89
N SER A 300 14.01 4.02 -4.63
CA SER A 300 15.00 3.02 -4.28
C SER A 300 14.62 1.68 -4.88
N LEU A 301 13.35 1.25 -4.76
CA LEU A 301 12.82 0.04 -5.41
C LEU A 301 12.96 0.08 -6.94
N MET A 302 12.58 1.18 -7.61
CA MET A 302 12.77 1.34 -9.06
C MET A 302 14.26 1.33 -9.45
N GLY A 303 15.13 1.88 -8.60
CA GLY A 303 16.58 1.85 -8.78
C GLY A 303 17.18 0.45 -8.66
N LEU A 304 16.43 -0.53 -8.13
CA LEU A 304 16.85 -1.93 -8.10
C LEU A 304 16.75 -2.58 -9.49
N GLN A 305 15.83 -2.16 -10.35
CA GLN A 305 15.66 -2.75 -11.68
C GLN A 305 16.93 -2.59 -12.53
N ALA A 306 17.30 -3.65 -13.26
CA ALA A 306 18.36 -3.58 -14.26
C ALA A 306 17.88 -2.72 -15.45
N LYS A 307 18.76 -1.90 -16.03
CA LYS A 307 18.40 -1.08 -17.20
C LYS A 307 18.58 -1.80 -18.53
N THR A 308 19.49 -2.77 -18.54
CA THR A 308 19.90 -3.52 -19.72
C THR A 308 20.01 -5.00 -19.37
N ALA A 309 19.79 -5.85 -20.36
CA ALA A 309 19.98 -7.30 -20.27
C ALA A 309 20.93 -7.77 -21.37
N LEU A 310 21.76 -8.77 -21.07
CA LEU A 310 22.61 -9.43 -22.05
C LEU A 310 21.87 -10.68 -22.55
N VAL A 311 21.29 -10.60 -23.74
CA VAL A 311 20.45 -11.65 -24.30
C VAL A 311 21.20 -12.39 -25.41
N VAL A 312 21.00 -13.70 -25.49
CA VAL A 312 21.53 -14.55 -26.55
C VAL A 312 20.45 -14.79 -27.60
N ARG A 313 20.57 -14.16 -28.77
CA ARG A 313 19.71 -14.38 -29.94
C ARG A 313 20.59 -14.79 -31.12
N ASP A 314 20.16 -15.79 -31.89
CA ASP A 314 20.91 -16.35 -33.03
C ASP A 314 22.37 -16.75 -32.70
N GLY A 315 22.61 -17.19 -31.46
CA GLY A 315 23.95 -17.58 -30.99
C GLY A 315 24.90 -16.42 -30.69
N GLN A 316 24.45 -15.17 -30.76
CA GLN A 316 25.23 -13.97 -30.42
C GLN A 316 24.72 -13.30 -29.14
N GLU A 317 25.65 -12.81 -28.32
CA GLU A 317 25.35 -12.00 -27.13
C GLU A 317 25.11 -10.54 -27.52
N ILE A 318 23.90 -10.03 -27.26
CA ILE A 318 23.50 -8.65 -27.57
C ILE A 318 23.01 -7.99 -26.28
N THR A 319 23.51 -6.79 -25.99
CA THR A 319 23.01 -5.97 -24.88
C THR A 319 21.81 -5.15 -25.36
N ILE A 320 20.64 -5.39 -24.78
CA ILE A 320 19.40 -4.67 -25.10
C ILE A 320 18.83 -3.99 -23.84
N PRO A 321 18.01 -2.94 -23.99
CA PRO A 321 17.21 -2.41 -22.88
C PRO A 321 16.34 -3.50 -22.26
N VAL A 322 16.14 -3.47 -20.93
CA VAL A 322 15.34 -4.50 -20.23
C VAL A 322 13.90 -4.57 -20.73
N ASP A 323 13.36 -3.44 -21.22
CA ASP A 323 12.00 -3.34 -21.74
C ASP A 323 11.80 -4.06 -23.09
N GLU A 324 12.90 -4.43 -23.77
CA GLU A 324 12.90 -5.17 -25.04
C GLU A 324 13.09 -6.69 -24.86
N VAL A 325 13.24 -7.15 -23.62
CA VAL A 325 13.37 -8.58 -23.29
C VAL A 325 11.99 -9.24 -23.37
N ILE A 326 11.92 -10.38 -24.06
CA ILE A 326 10.67 -11.12 -24.28
C ILE A 326 10.74 -12.44 -23.50
N ALA A 327 9.59 -12.93 -23.04
CA ALA A 327 9.51 -14.25 -22.41
C ALA A 327 10.07 -15.33 -23.37
N GLY A 328 10.91 -16.21 -22.84
CA GLY A 328 11.64 -17.23 -23.60
C GLY A 328 13.05 -16.82 -24.03
N ASP A 329 13.42 -15.55 -23.97
CA ASP A 329 14.80 -15.10 -24.21
C ASP A 329 15.78 -15.79 -23.25
N ILE A 330 16.97 -16.14 -23.75
CA ILE A 330 18.06 -16.66 -22.94
C ILE A 330 18.94 -15.49 -22.52
N VAL A 331 19.01 -15.23 -21.23
CA VAL A 331 19.74 -14.11 -20.65
C VAL A 331 20.98 -14.61 -19.92
N HIS A 332 22.12 -13.98 -20.19
CA HIS A 332 23.36 -14.20 -19.46
C HIS A 332 23.44 -13.27 -18.25
N VAL A 333 23.72 -13.84 -17.09
CA VAL A 333 23.92 -13.10 -15.84
C VAL A 333 25.32 -13.40 -15.33
N ARG A 334 26.20 -12.38 -15.30
CA ARG A 334 27.59 -12.53 -14.84
C ARG A 334 27.67 -12.36 -13.32
N PRO A 335 28.75 -12.82 -12.68
CA PRO A 335 29.01 -12.53 -11.27
C PRO A 335 29.03 -11.02 -11.02
N GLY A 336 28.30 -10.56 -10.01
CA GLY A 336 28.13 -9.14 -9.66
C GLY A 336 27.00 -8.42 -10.40
N ASP A 337 26.46 -9.00 -11.48
CA ASP A 337 25.36 -8.40 -12.22
C ASP A 337 24.02 -8.61 -11.50
N LYS A 338 23.10 -7.67 -11.75
CA LYS A 338 21.70 -7.85 -11.38
C LYS A 338 21.02 -8.77 -12.37
N VAL A 339 20.21 -9.69 -11.86
CA VAL A 339 19.28 -10.47 -12.68
C VAL A 339 18.27 -9.51 -13.31
N PRO A 340 18.16 -9.41 -14.66
CA PRO A 340 17.37 -8.33 -15.26
C PRO A 340 15.86 -8.60 -15.29
N VAL A 341 15.45 -9.87 -15.38
CA VAL A 341 14.05 -10.32 -15.45
C VAL A 341 13.89 -11.62 -14.68
N ASP A 342 12.66 -11.98 -14.31
CA ASP A 342 12.40 -13.27 -13.65
C ASP A 342 12.60 -14.41 -14.65
N GLY A 343 13.16 -15.53 -14.18
CA GLY A 343 13.49 -16.63 -15.05
C GLY A 343 13.81 -17.92 -14.33
N VAL A 344 14.19 -18.93 -15.11
CA VAL A 344 14.66 -20.24 -14.62
C VAL A 344 16.08 -20.48 -15.09
N VAL A 345 16.95 -20.98 -14.22
CA VAL A 345 18.33 -21.31 -14.55
C VAL A 345 18.37 -22.47 -15.54
N LEU A 346 18.92 -22.24 -16.72
CA LEU A 346 19.19 -23.28 -17.73
C LEU A 346 20.57 -23.91 -17.53
N GLU A 347 21.57 -23.07 -17.25
CA GLU A 347 22.97 -23.49 -17.12
C GLU A 347 23.66 -22.64 -16.05
N GLY A 348 24.56 -23.27 -15.29
CA GLY A 348 25.37 -22.63 -14.24
C GLY A 348 24.92 -22.97 -12.81
N LEU A 349 25.83 -22.69 -11.87
CA LEU A 349 25.60 -22.79 -10.43
C LEU A 349 26.13 -21.50 -9.81
N SER A 350 25.31 -20.79 -9.05
CA SER A 350 25.71 -19.58 -8.35
C SER A 350 24.91 -19.36 -7.08
N SER A 351 25.36 -18.44 -6.24
CA SER A 351 24.56 -17.89 -5.15
C SER A 351 23.98 -16.53 -5.55
N VAL A 352 22.71 -16.34 -5.24
CA VAL A 352 21.94 -15.13 -5.53
C VAL A 352 21.55 -14.46 -4.22
N ASP A 353 21.86 -13.18 -4.12
CA ASP A 353 21.48 -12.34 -3.00
C ASP A 353 20.09 -11.76 -3.25
N GLU A 354 19.11 -12.36 -2.59
CA GLU A 354 17.70 -11.97 -2.64
C GLU A 354 17.30 -11.05 -1.47
N SER A 355 18.26 -10.61 -0.64
CA SER A 355 18.03 -9.86 0.60
C SER A 355 17.20 -8.59 0.42
N MET A 356 17.26 -7.96 -0.75
CA MET A 356 16.53 -6.73 -1.05
C MET A 356 15.03 -6.95 -1.28
N LEU A 357 14.62 -8.18 -1.63
CA LEU A 357 13.22 -8.53 -1.91
C LEU A 357 12.64 -9.44 -0.82
N THR A 358 13.41 -10.42 -0.39
CA THR A 358 13.00 -11.37 0.64
C THR A 358 13.37 -10.87 2.04
N GLY A 359 14.35 -9.98 2.21
CA GLY A 359 14.83 -9.59 3.53
C GLY A 359 15.75 -10.64 4.20
N GLU A 360 15.99 -11.77 3.54
CA GLU A 360 16.91 -12.81 4.04
C GLU A 360 18.36 -12.39 3.81
N SER A 361 19.18 -12.40 4.85
CA SER A 361 20.55 -11.85 4.78
C SER A 361 21.58 -12.79 4.13
N LEU A 362 21.23 -14.07 3.97
CA LEU A 362 22.12 -15.08 3.40
C LEU A 362 21.80 -15.30 1.92
N PRO A 363 22.80 -15.29 1.02
CA PRO A 363 22.60 -15.64 -0.38
C PRO A 363 22.06 -17.07 -0.54
N VAL A 364 21.11 -17.25 -1.46
CA VAL A 364 20.49 -18.54 -1.77
C VAL A 364 21.21 -19.19 -2.94
N GLU A 365 21.57 -20.46 -2.83
CA GLU A 365 22.16 -21.20 -3.95
C GLU A 365 21.11 -21.51 -5.03
N LYS A 366 21.51 -21.34 -6.30
CA LYS A 366 20.68 -21.58 -7.48
C LYS A 366 21.38 -22.52 -8.43
N LYS A 367 20.71 -23.63 -8.74
CA LYS A 367 21.13 -24.67 -9.70
C LYS A 367 20.17 -24.73 -10.89
N ILE A 368 20.52 -25.55 -11.88
CA ILE A 368 19.71 -25.78 -13.08
C ILE A 368 18.29 -26.19 -12.66
N GLY A 369 17.29 -25.52 -13.23
CA GLY A 369 15.87 -25.70 -12.93
C GLY A 369 15.32 -24.77 -11.85
N ASP A 370 16.17 -24.09 -11.06
CA ASP A 370 15.70 -23.18 -10.03
C ASP A 370 15.22 -21.85 -10.61
N ALA A 371 14.21 -21.26 -9.94
CA ALA A 371 13.72 -19.93 -10.27
C ALA A 371 14.65 -18.83 -9.72
N VAL A 372 14.84 -17.78 -10.51
CA VAL A 372 15.53 -16.55 -10.14
C VAL A 372 14.62 -15.35 -10.32
N ILE A 373 14.76 -14.38 -9.42
CA ILE A 373 13.92 -13.17 -9.38
C ILE A 373 14.71 -12.00 -9.93
N GLY A 374 14.08 -11.17 -10.76
CA GLY A 374 14.64 -9.92 -11.28
C GLY A 374 15.05 -8.96 -10.15
N ALA A 375 16.05 -8.13 -10.44
CA ALA A 375 16.71 -7.19 -9.54
C ALA A 375 17.52 -7.79 -8.37
N THR A 376 17.54 -9.11 -8.21
CA THR A 376 18.46 -9.80 -7.29
C THR A 376 19.89 -9.76 -7.81
N ILE A 377 20.88 -9.95 -6.94
CA ILE A 377 22.30 -9.81 -7.30
C ILE A 377 22.95 -11.19 -7.37
N ASN A 378 23.47 -11.54 -8.55
CA ASN A 378 24.27 -12.73 -8.72
C ASN A 378 25.66 -12.53 -8.10
N LYS A 379 26.16 -13.45 -7.26
CA LYS A 379 27.43 -13.26 -6.54
C LYS A 379 28.63 -13.95 -7.23
N ASN A 380 28.57 -15.26 -7.39
CA ASN A 380 29.78 -16.07 -7.59
C ASN A 380 29.94 -16.59 -9.03
N GLY A 381 28.95 -17.31 -9.55
CA GLY A 381 29.00 -18.03 -10.84
C GLY A 381 28.26 -17.31 -11.97
N MET A 382 28.62 -17.61 -13.22
CA MET A 382 27.82 -17.19 -14.37
C MET A 382 26.59 -18.10 -14.50
N MET A 383 25.43 -17.52 -14.79
CA MET A 383 24.21 -18.27 -15.06
C MET A 383 23.61 -17.87 -16.40
N ARG A 384 23.04 -18.84 -17.11
CA ARG A 384 22.12 -18.60 -18.22
C ARG A 384 20.73 -18.87 -17.72
N ILE A 385 19.85 -17.90 -17.89
CA ILE A 385 18.48 -17.99 -17.41
C ILE A 385 17.53 -17.85 -18.60
N LYS A 386 16.44 -18.61 -18.59
CA LYS A 386 15.33 -18.42 -19.52
C LYS A 386 14.35 -17.43 -18.91
N ALA A 387 14.09 -16.31 -19.58
CA ALA A 387 13.10 -15.34 -19.13
C ALA A 387 11.71 -15.97 -19.07
N THR A 388 11.03 -15.88 -17.93
CA THR A 388 9.65 -16.38 -17.74
C THR A 388 8.67 -15.26 -17.58
N LYS A 389 8.96 -14.26 -16.73
CA LYS A 389 8.15 -13.05 -16.54
C LYS A 389 8.97 -11.81 -16.87
N VAL A 390 8.43 -10.90 -17.68
CA VAL A 390 9.12 -9.70 -18.17
C VAL A 390 8.25 -8.44 -18.00
N GLY A 391 8.87 -7.27 -17.97
CA GLY A 391 8.16 -5.99 -17.84
C GLY A 391 7.26 -5.93 -16.60
N LYS A 392 5.96 -5.67 -16.80
CA LYS A 392 4.95 -5.52 -15.74
C LYS A 392 4.67 -6.80 -14.97
N ASP A 393 5.03 -7.95 -15.53
CA ASP A 393 4.74 -9.25 -14.93
C ASP A 393 5.85 -9.73 -13.99
N THR A 394 6.99 -9.03 -13.93
CA THR A 394 8.08 -9.34 -12.99
C THR A 394 7.65 -9.15 -11.53
N ALA A 395 8.24 -9.91 -10.62
CA ALA A 395 7.98 -9.81 -9.18
C ALA A 395 8.22 -8.38 -8.66
N LEU A 396 9.31 -7.73 -9.08
CA LEU A 396 9.60 -6.35 -8.69
C LEU A 396 8.53 -5.37 -9.22
N ALA A 397 8.06 -5.53 -10.46
CA ALA A 397 7.02 -4.67 -11.00
C ALA A 397 5.68 -4.84 -10.25
N GLN A 398 5.35 -6.08 -9.86
CA GLN A 398 4.18 -6.35 -9.02
C GLN A 398 4.34 -5.72 -7.63
N ILE A 399 5.52 -5.82 -7.01
CA ILE A 399 5.83 -5.14 -5.74
C ILE A 399 5.63 -3.63 -5.87
N ILE A 400 6.19 -3.01 -6.91
CA ILE A 400 6.06 -1.56 -7.15
C ILE A 400 4.58 -1.19 -7.30
N LYS A 401 3.82 -1.95 -8.11
CA LYS A 401 2.38 -1.74 -8.30
C LYS A 401 1.63 -1.80 -6.97
N VAL A 402 1.84 -2.85 -6.16
CA VAL A 402 1.17 -3.01 -4.86
C VAL A 402 1.52 -1.86 -3.92
N VAL A 403 2.78 -1.42 -3.87
CA VAL A 403 3.21 -0.28 -3.06
C VAL A 403 2.59 1.04 -3.55
N GLU A 404 2.46 1.24 -4.86
CA GLU A 404 1.79 2.40 -5.45
C GLU A 404 0.28 2.41 -5.15
N GLU A 405 -0.38 1.25 -5.20
CA GLU A 405 -1.78 1.09 -4.79
C GLU A 405 -1.97 1.42 -3.31
N ALA A 406 -1.07 0.92 -2.46
CA ALA A 406 -1.06 1.21 -1.04
C ALA A 406 -0.98 2.70 -0.75
N GLN A 407 -0.09 3.40 -1.46
CA GLN A 407 0.07 4.84 -1.35
C GLN A 407 -1.09 5.62 -1.96
N GLY A 408 -1.73 5.11 -3.02
CA GLY A 408 -2.86 5.76 -3.67
C GLY A 408 -4.16 5.67 -2.86
N SER A 409 -4.34 4.59 -2.11
CA SER A 409 -5.54 4.34 -1.30
C SER A 409 -5.63 5.24 -0.06
N LYS A 410 -6.87 5.56 0.35
CA LYS A 410 -7.15 6.51 1.43
C LYS A 410 -7.56 5.78 2.71
N ALA A 411 -6.68 5.82 3.72
CA ALA A 411 -6.96 5.19 5.01
C ALA A 411 -8.12 5.89 5.76
N PRO A 412 -8.95 5.15 6.52
CA PRO A 412 -10.02 5.72 7.34
C PRO A 412 -9.57 6.89 8.24
N ILE A 413 -8.39 6.80 8.86
CA ILE A 413 -7.85 7.87 9.71
C ILE A 413 -7.56 9.17 8.96
N GLN A 414 -7.29 9.10 7.65
CA GLN A 414 -7.13 10.30 6.81
C GLN A 414 -8.45 11.08 6.68
N ARG A 415 -9.60 10.38 6.66
CA ARG A 415 -10.93 11.02 6.61
C ARG A 415 -11.20 11.86 7.86
N VAL A 416 -10.64 11.48 9.00
CA VAL A 416 -10.74 12.26 10.25
C VAL A 416 -10.06 13.62 10.08
N ALA A 417 -8.86 13.66 9.50
CA ALA A 417 -8.15 14.91 9.24
C ALA A 417 -8.90 15.82 8.25
N ASP A 418 -9.57 15.22 7.26
CA ASP A 418 -10.40 15.93 6.27
C ASP A 418 -11.63 16.57 6.90
N VAL A 419 -12.36 15.83 7.76
CA VAL A 419 -13.53 16.32 8.49
C VAL A 419 -13.14 17.46 9.43
N ILE A 420 -12.05 17.29 10.18
CA ILE A 420 -11.53 18.33 11.07
C ILE A 420 -11.23 19.59 10.27
N SER A 421 -10.51 19.49 9.14
CA SER A 421 -10.17 20.65 8.30
C SER A 421 -11.40 21.38 7.77
N GLY A 422 -12.46 20.65 7.38
CA GLY A 422 -13.70 21.22 6.86
C GLY A 422 -14.50 22.03 7.87
N ILE A 423 -14.45 21.66 9.15
CA ILE A 423 -15.16 22.35 10.26
C ILE A 423 -14.29 23.44 10.87
N PHE A 424 -12.97 23.19 10.98
CA PHE A 424 -12.04 24.06 11.68
C PHE A 424 -11.90 25.44 11.02
N VAL A 425 -11.82 25.50 9.69
CA VAL A 425 -11.61 26.77 8.97
C VAL A 425 -12.77 27.77 9.19
N PRO A 426 -14.06 27.41 8.97
CA PRO A 426 -15.18 28.31 9.29
C PRO A 426 -15.22 28.77 10.74
N VAL A 427 -14.95 27.87 11.69
CA VAL A 427 -14.94 28.20 13.13
C VAL A 427 -13.87 29.25 13.45
N VAL A 428 -12.66 29.09 12.92
CA VAL A 428 -11.56 30.04 13.12
C VAL A 428 -11.88 31.41 12.52
N VAL A 429 -12.47 31.45 11.33
CA VAL A 429 -12.89 32.73 10.72
C VAL A 429 -13.93 33.42 11.60
N GLY A 430 -14.89 32.66 12.15
CA GLY A 430 -15.84 33.17 13.14
C GLY A 430 -15.15 33.73 14.38
N ILE A 431 -14.18 33.00 14.96
CA ILE A 431 -13.40 33.46 16.12
C ILE A 431 -12.62 34.74 15.79
N ALA A 432 -12.01 34.83 14.61
CA ALA A 432 -11.26 36.01 14.19
C ALA A 432 -12.16 37.25 14.06
N ILE A 433 -13.37 37.10 13.51
CA ILE A 433 -14.37 38.17 13.43
C ILE A 433 -14.84 38.59 14.82
N VAL A 434 -15.16 37.63 15.70
CA VAL A 434 -15.58 37.93 17.08
C VAL A 434 -14.46 38.64 17.84
N ALA A 435 -13.22 38.14 17.76
CA ALA A 435 -12.07 38.78 18.39
C ALA A 435 -11.85 40.21 17.87
N PHE A 436 -11.94 40.41 16.56
CA PHE A 436 -11.88 41.75 15.96
C PHE A 436 -12.93 42.70 16.58
N LEU A 437 -14.20 42.27 16.64
CA LEU A 437 -15.27 43.09 17.20
C LEU A 437 -15.07 43.37 18.69
N VAL A 438 -14.64 42.38 19.47
CA VAL A 438 -14.38 42.54 20.91
C VAL A 438 -13.26 43.55 21.15
N TRP A 439 -12.15 43.44 20.41
CA TRP A 439 -11.03 44.37 20.54
C TRP A 439 -11.40 45.79 20.10
N TYR A 440 -12.13 45.92 18.99
CA TYR A 440 -12.52 47.21 18.43
C TYR A 440 -13.56 47.97 19.28
N PHE A 441 -14.51 47.26 19.90
CA PHE A 441 -15.59 47.90 20.67
C PHE A 441 -15.36 47.93 22.18
N PHE A 442 -14.71 46.92 22.77
CA PHE A 442 -14.67 46.75 24.23
C PHE A 442 -13.28 46.89 24.86
N VAL A 443 -12.23 46.33 24.23
CA VAL A 443 -10.89 46.28 24.86
C VAL A 443 -10.11 47.57 24.59
N THR A 444 -9.99 47.96 23.33
CA THR A 444 -9.32 49.19 22.89
C THR A 444 -10.26 49.93 21.94
N PRO A 445 -11.29 50.62 22.48
CA PRO A 445 -12.33 51.25 21.67
C PRO A 445 -11.75 52.17 20.59
N GLY A 446 -12.06 51.89 19.33
CA GLY A 446 -11.64 52.69 18.18
C GLY A 446 -10.27 52.33 17.58
N ASP A 447 -9.48 51.43 18.20
CA ASP A 447 -8.23 50.93 17.62
C ASP A 447 -8.50 49.83 16.58
N PHE A 448 -8.82 50.27 15.36
CA PHE A 448 -9.02 49.36 14.23
C PHE A 448 -7.75 48.57 13.87
N ALA A 449 -6.58 49.21 13.98
CA ALA A 449 -5.31 48.64 13.56
C ALA A 449 -4.92 47.44 14.46
N GLY A 450 -4.96 47.65 15.78
CA GLY A 450 -4.69 46.60 16.76
C GLY A 450 -5.71 45.46 16.68
N ALA A 451 -7.00 45.77 16.55
CA ALA A 451 -8.04 44.76 16.39
C ALA A 451 -7.85 43.90 15.12
N LEU A 452 -7.48 44.54 14.00
CA LEU A 452 -7.21 43.86 12.73
C LEU A 452 -5.97 42.96 12.83
N GLU A 453 -4.91 43.44 13.48
CA GLU A 453 -3.69 42.66 13.72
C GLU A 453 -4.00 41.36 14.49
N LYS A 454 -4.85 41.42 15.52
CA LYS A 454 -5.21 40.23 16.31
C LYS A 454 -6.06 39.24 15.50
N ALA A 455 -6.98 39.75 14.68
CA ALA A 455 -7.74 38.92 13.74
C ALA A 455 -6.82 38.21 12.73
N ILE A 456 -5.83 38.92 12.17
CA ILE A 456 -4.84 38.34 11.26
C ILE A 456 -4.01 37.28 11.98
N ALA A 457 -3.56 37.53 13.22
CA ALA A 457 -2.82 36.56 14.01
C ALA A 457 -3.60 35.25 14.19
N ILE A 458 -4.90 35.32 14.49
CA ILE A 458 -5.80 34.15 14.62
C ILE A 458 -5.92 33.39 13.28
N LEU A 459 -6.12 34.10 12.17
CA LEU A 459 -6.26 33.48 10.85
C LEU A 459 -4.98 32.76 10.42
N VAL A 460 -3.81 33.33 10.73
CA VAL A 460 -2.50 32.78 10.37
C VAL A 460 -2.16 31.56 11.23
N ILE A 461 -2.28 31.66 12.56
CA ILE A 461 -1.92 30.55 13.46
C ILE A 461 -2.78 29.31 13.25
N ALA A 462 -3.99 29.50 12.73
CA ALA A 462 -4.94 28.44 12.49
C ALA A 462 -4.74 27.65 11.19
N CYS A 463 -3.75 27.95 10.34
CA CYS A 463 -3.65 27.19 9.09
C CYS A 463 -3.37 25.69 9.35
N PRO A 464 -4.25 24.76 8.87
CA PRO A 464 -4.19 23.34 9.23
C PRO A 464 -3.23 22.56 8.33
N CYS A 465 -2.06 23.13 8.08
CA CYS A 465 -1.23 22.77 6.94
C CYS A 465 -0.44 21.49 7.20
N ALA A 466 0.03 21.32 8.44
CA ALA A 466 0.60 20.07 8.93
C ALA A 466 -0.44 18.93 9.04
N LEU A 467 -1.71 19.26 9.30
CA LEU A 467 -2.79 18.28 9.50
C LEU A 467 -3.06 17.46 8.22
N GLY A 468 -3.08 18.12 7.06
CA GLY A 468 -3.29 17.45 5.76
C GLY A 468 -2.13 16.57 5.30
N LEU A 469 -0.95 16.69 5.92
CA LEU A 469 0.24 15.90 5.62
C LEU A 469 0.48 14.77 6.63
N ALA A 470 0.04 14.98 7.87
CA ALA A 470 0.32 14.10 9.01
C ALA A 470 0.08 12.62 8.70
N THR A 471 -1.06 12.30 8.09
CA THR A 471 -1.43 10.91 7.80
C THR A 471 -0.76 10.37 6.54
N PRO A 472 -0.88 11.01 5.35
CA PRO A 472 -0.31 10.45 4.11
C PRO A 472 1.22 10.28 4.17
N THR A 473 1.93 11.21 4.82
CA THR A 473 3.39 11.14 4.96
C THR A 473 3.82 9.97 5.83
N SER A 474 3.12 9.69 6.93
CA SER A 474 3.41 8.54 7.80
C SER A 474 3.06 7.20 7.14
N ILE A 475 1.94 7.12 6.42
CA ILE A 475 1.57 5.91 5.66
C ILE A 475 2.63 5.61 4.60
N MET A 476 3.02 6.60 3.80
CA MET A 476 4.03 6.44 2.75
C MET A 476 5.40 6.02 3.33
N ALA A 477 5.83 6.63 4.44
CA ALA A 477 7.09 6.26 5.10
C ALA A 477 7.02 4.85 5.73
N GLY A 478 5.87 4.50 6.33
CA GLY A 478 5.64 3.20 6.96
C GLY A 478 5.52 2.05 5.96
N SER A 479 4.69 2.20 4.92
CA SER A 479 4.50 1.19 3.86
C SER A 479 5.75 1.02 3.00
N GLY A 480 6.44 2.12 2.67
CA GLY A 480 7.73 2.05 1.97
C GLY A 480 8.77 1.27 2.77
N ARG A 481 8.87 1.53 4.08
CA ARG A 481 9.80 0.79 4.95
C ARG A 481 9.37 -0.68 5.14
N ALA A 482 8.07 -0.95 5.22
CA ALA A 482 7.57 -2.32 5.31
C ALA A 482 7.90 -3.13 4.04
N ALA A 483 7.78 -2.51 2.86
CA ALA A 483 8.11 -3.16 1.59
C ALA A 483 9.60 -3.55 1.51
N GLU A 484 10.51 -2.69 1.98
CA GLU A 484 11.95 -3.02 2.10
C GLU A 484 12.23 -4.19 3.07
N LEU A 485 11.27 -4.52 3.94
CA LEU A 485 11.34 -5.66 4.87
C LEU A 485 10.56 -6.89 4.36
N GLY A 486 10.14 -6.87 3.09
CA GLY A 486 9.36 -7.95 2.48
C GLY A 486 7.90 -8.00 2.94
N ILE A 487 7.34 -6.89 3.43
CA ILE A 487 5.94 -6.79 3.90
C ILE A 487 5.19 -5.79 3.03
N LEU A 488 4.27 -6.27 2.21
CA LEU A 488 3.52 -5.46 1.25
C LEU A 488 2.09 -5.27 1.73
N PHE A 489 1.73 -4.03 2.05
CA PHE A 489 0.34 -3.67 2.30
C PHE A 489 -0.29 -3.26 0.97
N LYS A 490 -1.44 -3.81 0.58
CA LYS A 490 -2.15 -3.42 -0.67
C LYS A 490 -2.83 -2.05 -0.59
N GLY A 491 -3.01 -1.57 0.65
CA GLY A 491 -3.82 -0.41 0.98
C GLY A 491 -3.37 0.23 2.30
N GLY A 492 -3.45 1.56 2.39
CA GLY A 492 -3.26 2.29 3.63
C GLY A 492 -4.31 1.94 4.69
N GLU A 493 -5.49 1.49 4.27
CA GLU A 493 -6.52 0.97 5.18
C GLU A 493 -6.14 -0.37 5.82
N HIS A 494 -5.48 -1.27 5.07
CA HIS A 494 -4.98 -2.53 5.63
C HIS A 494 -3.85 -2.24 6.62
N LEU A 495 -2.92 -1.34 6.27
CA LEU A 495 -1.89 -0.86 7.20
C LEU A 495 -2.52 -0.29 8.49
N GLU A 496 -3.62 0.47 8.38
CA GLU A 496 -4.35 0.95 9.57
C GLU A 496 -5.03 -0.19 10.33
N GLN A 497 -5.69 -1.14 9.67
CA GLN A 497 -6.44 -2.19 10.35
C GLN A 497 -5.54 -3.21 11.04
N THR A 498 -4.36 -3.50 10.50
CA THR A 498 -3.42 -4.48 11.04
C THR A 498 -3.04 -4.22 12.51
N HIS A 499 -2.95 -2.97 12.99
CA HIS A 499 -2.62 -2.70 14.40
C HIS A 499 -3.74 -3.09 15.39
N LYS A 500 -4.98 -3.25 14.89
CA LYS A 500 -6.17 -3.59 15.68
C LYS A 500 -6.39 -5.10 15.80
N ILE A 501 -5.62 -5.91 15.08
CA ILE A 501 -5.71 -7.38 15.13
C ILE A 501 -5.56 -7.84 16.57
N ASN A 502 -6.49 -8.69 17.00
CA ASN A 502 -6.49 -9.31 18.32
C ASN A 502 -6.63 -10.85 18.26
N ALA A 503 -6.94 -11.41 17.10
CA ALA A 503 -6.92 -12.85 16.84
C ALA A 503 -6.30 -13.12 15.46
N ILE A 504 -5.45 -14.16 15.39
CA ILE A 504 -4.83 -14.63 14.15
C ILE A 504 -5.17 -16.10 13.97
N ILE A 505 -5.70 -16.43 12.79
CA ILE A 505 -5.87 -17.80 12.33
C ILE A 505 -4.72 -18.11 11.38
N LEU A 506 -3.94 -19.13 11.72
CA LEU A 506 -2.86 -19.66 10.90
C LEU A 506 -3.34 -20.93 10.22
N ASP A 507 -3.25 -21.00 8.89
CA ASP A 507 -3.33 -22.29 8.23
C ASP A 507 -2.16 -23.18 8.64
N LYS A 508 -2.36 -24.50 8.65
CA LYS A 508 -1.30 -25.44 9.01
C LYS A 508 -0.30 -25.60 7.86
N THR A 509 -0.78 -26.07 6.71
CA THR A 509 0.06 -26.56 5.62
C THR A 509 0.73 -25.39 4.92
N GLY A 510 2.07 -25.43 4.77
CA GLY A 510 2.83 -24.40 4.07
C GLY A 510 2.90 -23.04 4.77
N THR A 511 2.14 -22.85 5.84
CA THR A 511 2.15 -21.68 6.72
C THR A 511 2.93 -21.96 8.01
N VAL A 512 2.39 -22.81 8.90
CA VAL A 512 3.09 -23.27 10.13
C VAL A 512 4.15 -24.33 9.82
N THR A 513 3.84 -25.20 8.85
CA THR A 513 4.70 -26.27 8.36
C THR A 513 5.36 -25.89 7.04
N LYS A 514 6.35 -26.66 6.60
CA LYS A 514 7.04 -26.44 5.32
C LYS A 514 6.14 -26.69 4.10
N GLY A 515 5.04 -27.44 4.27
CA GLY A 515 4.11 -27.79 3.21
C GLY A 515 4.61 -28.91 2.29
N LYS A 516 5.72 -29.56 2.67
CA LYS A 516 6.30 -30.70 1.97
C LYS A 516 6.62 -31.80 2.99
N PRO A 517 6.21 -33.05 2.75
CA PRO A 517 6.57 -34.15 3.63
C PRO A 517 8.09 -34.36 3.59
N GLU A 518 8.69 -34.66 4.73
CA GLU A 518 10.11 -35.00 4.89
C GLU A 518 10.22 -36.34 5.64
N LEU A 519 11.26 -37.12 5.34
CA LEU A 519 11.57 -38.35 6.07
C LEU A 519 12.05 -38.01 7.48
N THR A 520 11.24 -38.35 8.50
CA THR A 520 11.53 -38.00 9.90
C THR A 520 12.12 -39.16 10.69
N ASP A 521 11.56 -40.37 10.54
CA ASP A 521 11.94 -41.52 11.34
C ASP A 521 12.15 -42.74 10.46
N VAL A 522 13.17 -43.51 10.82
CA VAL A 522 13.53 -44.77 10.20
C VAL A 522 13.70 -45.75 11.35
N ILE A 523 12.87 -46.78 11.38
CA ILE A 523 12.91 -47.81 12.43
C ILE A 523 13.14 -49.15 11.75
N THR A 524 14.28 -49.76 11.99
CA THR A 524 14.62 -51.10 11.48
C THR A 524 15.45 -51.86 12.51
N ASP A 525 15.31 -53.18 12.52
CA ASP A 525 16.12 -54.08 13.35
C ASP A 525 17.44 -54.50 12.65
N GLY A 526 17.61 -54.12 11.37
CA GLY A 526 18.77 -54.44 10.53
C GLY A 526 19.76 -53.27 10.36
N ASP A 527 20.62 -53.36 9.35
CA ASP A 527 21.48 -52.24 8.95
C ASP A 527 20.65 -51.13 8.30
N GLU A 528 20.58 -49.97 8.96
CA GLU A 528 19.83 -48.80 8.50
C GLU A 528 20.29 -48.34 7.11
N LEU A 529 21.58 -48.46 6.79
CA LEU A 529 22.12 -47.99 5.51
C LEU A 529 21.70 -48.91 4.36
N GLU A 530 21.74 -50.23 4.58
CA GLU A 530 21.22 -51.23 3.64
C GLU A 530 19.70 -51.08 3.46
N PHE A 531 18.97 -50.91 4.55
CA PHE A 531 17.52 -50.73 4.56
C PHE A 531 17.10 -49.50 3.75
N LEU A 532 17.69 -48.33 4.04
CA LEU A 532 17.39 -47.09 3.32
C LEU A 532 17.79 -47.15 1.85
N ARG A 533 18.90 -47.81 1.53
CA ARG A 533 19.31 -48.00 0.12
C ARG A 533 18.26 -48.78 -0.67
N LEU A 534 17.74 -49.88 -0.11
CA LEU A 534 16.71 -50.70 -0.78
C LEU A 534 15.36 -49.98 -0.84
N VAL A 535 14.96 -49.30 0.25
CA VAL A 535 13.72 -48.50 0.29
C VAL A 535 13.77 -47.35 -0.72
N GLY A 536 14.87 -46.61 -0.77
CA GLY A 536 15.05 -45.51 -1.71
C GLY A 536 15.12 -45.98 -3.16
N ALA A 537 15.71 -47.16 -3.42
CA ALA A 537 15.69 -47.77 -4.74
C ALA A 537 14.25 -48.12 -5.14
N ALA A 538 13.48 -48.75 -4.26
CA ALA A 538 12.07 -49.12 -4.49
C ALA A 538 11.16 -47.92 -4.77
N GLU A 539 11.34 -46.81 -4.06
CA GLU A 539 10.50 -45.61 -4.16
C GLU A 539 10.92 -44.65 -5.30
N VAL A 540 12.10 -44.83 -5.93
CA VAL A 540 12.65 -43.89 -6.92
C VAL A 540 11.73 -43.69 -8.15
N ASN A 541 10.93 -44.70 -8.48
CA ASN A 541 10.02 -44.71 -9.63
C ASN A 541 8.57 -44.31 -9.25
N SER A 542 8.32 -43.99 -7.98
CA SER A 542 7.00 -43.59 -7.49
C SER A 542 6.82 -42.08 -7.58
N GLU A 543 5.75 -41.64 -8.23
CA GLU A 543 5.37 -40.21 -8.33
C GLU A 543 4.57 -39.73 -7.11
N HIS A 544 4.44 -40.56 -6.07
CA HIS A 544 3.68 -40.20 -4.88
C HIS A 544 4.47 -39.19 -4.02
N PRO A 545 3.85 -38.11 -3.49
CA PRO A 545 4.57 -37.10 -2.69
C PRO A 545 5.33 -37.66 -1.48
N LEU A 546 4.81 -38.74 -0.87
CA LEU A 546 5.48 -39.44 0.24
C LEU A 546 6.73 -40.20 -0.22
N ALA A 547 6.72 -40.75 -1.44
CA ALA A 547 7.86 -41.43 -2.03
C ALA A 547 8.98 -40.44 -2.37
N GLU A 548 8.61 -39.29 -2.95
CA GLU A 548 9.54 -38.18 -3.17
C GLU A 548 10.23 -37.74 -1.87
N ALA A 549 9.47 -37.64 -0.78
CA ALA A 549 10.00 -37.30 0.54
C ALA A 549 10.99 -38.34 1.08
N ILE A 550 10.68 -39.62 0.93
CA ILE A 550 11.57 -40.73 1.31
C ILE A 550 12.87 -40.66 0.50
N VAL A 551 12.75 -40.58 -0.84
CA VAL A 551 13.90 -40.55 -1.76
C VAL A 551 14.77 -39.32 -1.51
N ALA A 552 14.16 -38.15 -1.30
CA ALA A 552 14.87 -36.92 -0.98
C ALA A 552 15.63 -37.06 0.35
N GLY A 553 14.98 -37.53 1.41
CA GLY A 553 15.60 -37.72 2.72
C GLY A 553 16.73 -38.75 2.71
N ILE A 554 16.66 -39.77 1.85
CA ILE A 554 17.73 -40.76 1.68
C ILE A 554 18.93 -40.16 0.90
N ARG A 555 18.65 -39.37 -0.14
CA ARG A 555 19.70 -38.66 -0.90
C ARG A 555 20.45 -37.63 -0.05
N GLU A 556 19.75 -36.93 0.85
CA GLU A 556 20.38 -36.01 1.81
C GLU A 556 21.38 -36.71 2.75
N ARG A 557 21.19 -38.01 2.99
CA ARG A 557 22.12 -38.85 3.76
C ARG A 557 23.31 -39.37 2.92
N ASN A 558 23.49 -38.89 1.68
CA ASN A 558 24.52 -39.30 0.73
C ASN A 558 24.50 -40.80 0.37
N ILE A 559 23.31 -41.41 0.33
CA ILE A 559 23.15 -42.81 -0.09
C ILE A 559 22.88 -42.85 -1.60
N GLU A 560 23.73 -43.58 -2.34
CA GLU A 560 23.52 -43.80 -3.77
C GLU A 560 22.37 -44.79 -3.99
N LEU A 561 21.41 -44.36 -4.83
CA LEU A 561 20.22 -45.15 -5.16
C LEU A 561 20.39 -45.78 -6.54
N GLN A 562 20.23 -47.10 -6.61
CA GLN A 562 20.11 -47.81 -7.87
C GLN A 562 18.65 -47.84 -8.33
N GLY A 563 18.42 -48.06 -9.63
CA GLY A 563 17.07 -48.23 -10.16
C GLY A 563 16.45 -49.57 -9.72
N THR A 564 15.12 -49.66 -9.75
CA THR A 564 14.41 -50.93 -9.54
C THR A 564 14.44 -51.80 -10.79
N GLU A 565 14.47 -53.12 -10.62
CA GLU A 565 14.25 -54.09 -11.69
C GLU A 565 12.77 -54.19 -12.08
N SER A 566 11.87 -54.08 -11.09
CA SER A 566 10.43 -54.00 -11.31
C SER A 566 9.77 -53.11 -10.26
N PHE A 567 8.68 -52.45 -10.66
CA PHE A 567 7.92 -51.53 -9.83
C PHE A 567 6.43 -51.67 -10.15
N GLU A 568 5.61 -51.79 -9.11
CA GLU A 568 4.16 -51.86 -9.17
C GLU A 568 3.57 -51.01 -8.05
N ALA A 569 2.82 -49.96 -8.40
CA ALA A 569 2.04 -49.19 -7.44
C ALA A 569 0.68 -49.88 -7.22
N ILE A 570 0.31 -50.11 -5.96
CA ILE A 570 -0.95 -50.75 -5.56
C ILE A 570 -1.83 -49.68 -4.89
N PRO A 571 -2.76 -49.05 -5.64
CA PRO A 571 -3.52 -47.89 -5.16
C PRO A 571 -4.26 -48.16 -3.84
N GLY A 572 -4.03 -47.29 -2.85
CA GLY A 572 -4.63 -47.41 -1.52
C GLY A 572 -3.96 -48.42 -0.58
N PHE A 573 -2.90 -49.10 -1.03
CA PHE A 573 -2.14 -50.07 -0.22
C PHE A 573 -0.67 -49.66 -0.07
N GLY A 574 0.00 -49.29 -1.16
CA GLY A 574 1.42 -48.94 -1.18
C GLY A 574 2.09 -49.33 -2.50
N ILE A 575 3.35 -49.76 -2.44
CA ILE A 575 4.12 -50.23 -3.60
C ILE A 575 4.68 -51.63 -3.38
N LYS A 576 4.92 -52.30 -4.51
CA LYS A 576 5.69 -53.54 -4.61
C LYS A 576 6.81 -53.32 -5.62
N ALA A 577 8.03 -53.65 -5.25
CA ALA A 577 9.20 -53.47 -6.14
C ALA A 577 10.19 -54.61 -5.99
N VAL A 578 11.06 -54.76 -6.99
CA VAL A 578 12.27 -55.60 -6.88
C VAL A 578 13.49 -54.71 -7.05
N ALA A 579 14.34 -54.67 -6.05
CA ALA A 579 15.59 -53.93 -6.05
C ALA A 579 16.73 -54.84 -5.59
N GLU A 580 17.84 -54.86 -6.33
CA GLU A 580 19.00 -55.71 -6.05
C GLU A 580 18.63 -57.19 -5.87
N GLY A 581 17.71 -57.70 -6.72
CA GLY A 581 17.20 -59.06 -6.65
C GLY A 581 16.32 -59.41 -5.44
N ARG A 582 15.96 -58.46 -4.57
CA ARG A 582 15.06 -58.67 -3.41
C ARG A 582 13.67 -58.08 -3.61
N GLU A 583 12.64 -58.76 -3.13
CA GLU A 583 11.24 -58.32 -3.21
C GLU A 583 10.93 -57.35 -2.05
N LEU A 584 10.53 -56.11 -2.36
CA LEU A 584 10.13 -55.10 -1.39
C LEU A 584 8.63 -54.81 -1.44
N LEU A 585 8.03 -54.68 -0.26
CA LEU A 585 6.66 -54.19 -0.08
C LEU A 585 6.71 -52.99 0.87
N ILE A 586 6.21 -51.84 0.45
CA ILE A 586 6.21 -50.60 1.24
C ILE A 586 4.80 -50.03 1.27
N GLY A 587 4.20 -49.90 2.46
CA GLY A 587 2.84 -49.36 2.54
C GLY A 587 2.10 -49.60 3.85
N THR A 588 0.78 -49.72 3.73
CA THR A 588 -0.17 -49.80 4.84
C THR A 588 -0.27 -51.18 5.48
N ARG A 589 -0.94 -51.27 6.64
CA ARG A 589 -1.24 -52.56 7.33
C ARG A 589 -1.94 -53.56 6.41
N ARG A 590 -2.83 -53.07 5.54
CA ARG A 590 -3.58 -53.90 4.58
C ARG A 590 -2.66 -54.54 3.53
N LEU A 591 -1.60 -53.84 3.11
CA LEU A 591 -0.61 -54.39 2.18
C LEU A 591 0.12 -55.57 2.82
N MET A 592 0.52 -55.42 4.08
CA MET A 592 1.20 -56.48 4.83
C MET A 592 0.31 -57.72 4.99
N GLU A 593 -0.97 -57.52 5.33
CA GLU A 593 -1.95 -58.61 5.43
C GLU A 593 -2.17 -59.33 4.08
N GLN A 594 -2.28 -58.56 2.98
CA GLN A 594 -2.48 -59.11 1.63
C GLN A 594 -1.35 -60.05 1.20
N TYR A 595 -0.12 -59.74 1.57
CA TYR A 595 1.07 -60.53 1.25
C TYR A 595 1.52 -61.46 2.39
N VAL A 596 0.70 -61.60 3.44
CA VAL A 596 0.92 -62.51 4.58
C VAL A 596 2.24 -62.22 5.33
N VAL A 597 2.54 -60.93 5.52
CA VAL A 597 3.69 -60.47 6.31
C VAL A 597 3.26 -60.24 7.76
N ASP A 598 3.94 -60.86 8.73
CA ASP A 598 3.67 -60.63 10.16
C ASP A 598 4.38 -59.37 10.68
N ALA A 599 3.62 -58.28 10.80
CA ALA A 599 4.09 -56.98 11.30
C ALA A 599 3.35 -56.54 12.59
N LYS A 600 2.65 -57.43 13.29
CA LYS A 600 1.78 -57.05 14.42
C LYS A 600 2.52 -56.38 15.57
N HIS A 601 3.75 -56.81 15.85
CA HIS A 601 4.60 -56.22 16.89
C HIS A 601 4.95 -54.74 16.62
N ALA A 602 4.88 -54.30 15.36
CA ALA A 602 5.20 -52.95 14.94
C ALA A 602 4.00 -51.99 14.99
N TYR A 603 2.78 -52.49 15.19
CA TYR A 603 1.56 -51.69 15.10
C TYR A 603 1.41 -50.66 16.23
N ASP A 604 1.89 -50.96 17.43
CA ASP A 604 1.85 -50.02 18.56
C ASP A 604 2.80 -48.83 18.33
N THR A 605 4.00 -49.09 17.79
CA THR A 605 4.96 -48.06 17.40
C THR A 605 4.43 -47.23 16.23
N MET A 606 3.85 -47.88 15.22
CA MET A 606 3.21 -47.22 14.09
C MET A 606 2.09 -46.28 14.57
N ALA A 607 1.22 -46.74 15.47
CA ALA A 607 0.14 -45.93 16.04
C ALA A 607 0.69 -44.74 16.83
N SER A 608 1.78 -44.90 17.57
CA SER A 608 2.41 -43.80 18.33
C SER A 608 2.97 -42.71 17.40
N LEU A 609 3.57 -43.10 16.27
CA LEU A 609 4.06 -42.17 15.24
C LEU A 609 2.91 -41.49 14.50
N GLU A 610 1.84 -42.23 14.18
CA GLU A 610 0.61 -41.69 13.59
C GLU A 610 -0.06 -40.68 14.52
N GLU A 611 -0.10 -40.94 15.83
CA GLU A 611 -0.62 -39.98 16.83
C GLU A 611 0.25 -38.73 16.96
N ALA A 612 1.55 -38.83 16.67
CA ALA A 612 2.44 -37.68 16.55
C ALA A 612 2.28 -36.91 15.24
N GLY A 613 1.32 -37.29 14.39
CA GLY A 613 1.00 -36.61 13.13
C GLY A 613 1.83 -37.07 11.94
N LYS A 614 2.49 -38.22 12.04
CA LYS A 614 3.37 -38.76 10.98
C LYS A 614 2.61 -39.78 10.14
N THR A 615 2.89 -39.81 8.84
CA THR A 615 2.42 -40.89 7.97
C THR A 615 3.46 -42.00 7.97
N THR A 616 3.08 -43.16 8.51
CA THR A 616 4.01 -44.28 8.69
C THR A 616 3.74 -45.37 7.65
N MET A 617 4.80 -45.87 7.03
CA MET A 617 4.76 -46.95 6.05
C MET A 617 5.59 -48.12 6.54
N LEU A 618 4.99 -49.30 6.58
CA LEU A 618 5.65 -50.56 6.92
C LEU A 618 6.44 -51.03 5.70
N VAL A 619 7.61 -51.59 5.94
CA VAL A 619 8.52 -52.12 4.92
C VAL A 619 8.75 -53.61 5.18
N ALA A 620 8.55 -54.41 4.14
CA ALA A 620 8.90 -55.82 4.14
C ALA A 620 9.90 -56.13 3.02
N ILE A 621 10.88 -56.97 3.32
CA ILE A 621 11.90 -57.46 2.38
C ILE A 621 11.75 -58.98 2.34
N ASP A 622 11.62 -59.56 1.14
CA ASP A 622 11.42 -60.99 0.92
C ASP A 622 10.29 -61.59 1.79
N ARG A 623 9.20 -60.82 1.92
CA ARG A 623 7.99 -61.12 2.72
C ARG A 623 8.21 -61.23 4.23
N GLN A 624 9.32 -60.71 4.74
CA GLN A 624 9.55 -60.53 6.17
C GLN A 624 9.53 -59.05 6.50
N TYR A 625 8.90 -58.70 7.62
CA TYR A 625 8.93 -57.32 8.12
C TYR A 625 10.39 -56.92 8.39
N ALA A 626 10.82 -55.79 7.80
CA ALA A 626 12.19 -55.29 7.88
C ALA A 626 12.28 -53.96 8.63
N GLY A 627 11.18 -53.21 8.73
CA GLY A 627 11.16 -51.93 9.42
C GLY A 627 9.98 -51.06 8.99
N MET A 628 10.04 -49.79 9.37
CA MET A 628 9.10 -48.77 8.92
C MET A 628 9.81 -47.44 8.68
N VAL A 629 9.23 -46.65 7.80
CA VAL A 629 9.63 -45.27 7.54
C VAL A 629 8.45 -44.35 7.85
N ALA A 630 8.73 -43.22 8.48
CA ALA A 630 7.73 -42.20 8.77
C ALA A 630 8.09 -40.91 8.06
N VAL A 631 7.10 -40.32 7.42
CA VAL A 631 7.20 -39.00 6.80
C VAL A 631 6.22 -38.06 7.46
N ALA A 632 6.61 -36.81 7.63
CA ALA A 632 5.74 -35.79 8.20
C ALA A 632 6.00 -34.43 7.56
N ASP A 633 4.96 -33.60 7.54
CA ASP A 633 5.10 -32.20 7.21
C ASP A 633 5.67 -31.47 8.43
N THR A 634 6.97 -31.15 8.37
CA THR A 634 7.70 -30.61 9.51
C THR A 634 7.38 -29.14 9.74
N ILE A 635 7.41 -28.71 11.00
CA ILE A 635 7.22 -27.29 11.35
C ILE A 635 8.40 -26.45 10.83
N LYS A 636 8.12 -25.23 10.37
CA LYS A 636 9.21 -24.30 10.05
C LYS A 636 9.96 -23.94 11.33
N GLU A 637 11.27 -23.78 11.22
CA GLU A 637 12.15 -23.48 12.37
C GLU A 637 11.74 -22.17 13.08
N THR A 638 11.23 -21.21 12.31
CA THR A 638 10.78 -19.89 12.79
C THR A 638 9.41 -19.90 13.45
N SER A 639 8.59 -20.95 13.25
CA SER A 639 7.19 -20.98 13.68
C SER A 639 7.01 -20.78 15.17
N LYS A 640 7.79 -21.49 15.99
CA LYS A 640 7.69 -21.42 17.46
C LYS A 640 8.06 -20.04 18.00
N ALA A 641 9.10 -19.42 17.44
CA ALA A 641 9.53 -18.08 17.82
C ALA A 641 8.49 -17.03 17.41
N ALA A 642 7.92 -17.15 16.20
CA ALA A 642 6.88 -16.25 15.71
C ALA A 642 5.60 -16.32 16.55
N VAL A 643 5.10 -17.52 16.87
CA VAL A 643 3.91 -17.71 17.73
C VAL A 643 4.15 -17.10 19.12
N SER A 644 5.34 -17.30 19.69
CA SER A 644 5.70 -16.72 20.99
C SER A 644 5.65 -15.19 20.95
N ARG A 645 6.22 -14.57 19.91
CA ARG A 645 6.17 -13.11 19.69
C ARG A 645 4.73 -12.59 19.54
N LEU A 646 3.87 -13.32 18.84
CA LEU A 646 2.45 -12.95 18.68
C LEU A 646 1.70 -12.98 20.02
N LYS A 647 1.95 -14.00 20.84
CA LYS A 647 1.40 -14.10 22.21
C LYS A 647 1.89 -12.97 23.11
N GLU A 648 3.18 -12.63 23.07
CA GLU A 648 3.74 -11.48 23.79
C GLU A 648 3.11 -10.14 23.38
N MET A 649 2.65 -10.04 22.12
CA MET A 649 1.92 -8.88 21.60
C MET A 649 0.45 -8.82 22.04
N GLY A 650 -0.01 -9.79 22.84
CA GLY A 650 -1.38 -9.93 23.35
C GLY A 650 -2.37 -10.42 22.30
N ILE A 651 -1.91 -11.16 21.29
CA ILE A 651 -2.74 -11.65 20.18
C ILE A 651 -3.04 -13.13 20.41
N GLU A 652 -4.30 -13.49 20.27
CA GLU A 652 -4.74 -14.88 20.31
C GLU A 652 -4.36 -15.58 19.00
N VAL A 653 -3.63 -16.69 19.09
CA VAL A 653 -3.18 -17.47 17.93
C VAL A 653 -3.99 -18.75 17.87
N ILE A 654 -4.62 -19.00 16.72
CA ILE A 654 -5.48 -20.13 16.43
C ILE A 654 -4.92 -20.84 15.21
N MET A 655 -4.82 -22.17 15.23
CA MET A 655 -4.45 -22.96 14.05
C MET A 655 -5.69 -23.57 13.41
N ILE A 656 -5.83 -23.50 12.09
CA ILE A 656 -6.91 -24.15 11.33
C ILE A 656 -6.34 -25.20 10.37
N THR A 657 -7.00 -26.35 10.27
CA THR A 657 -6.56 -27.43 9.37
C THR A 657 -7.69 -28.40 9.03
N GLY A 658 -7.56 -29.06 7.87
CA GLY A 658 -8.40 -30.19 7.49
C GLY A 658 -7.95 -31.53 8.09
N ASP A 659 -6.79 -31.57 8.74
CA ASP A 659 -6.30 -32.78 9.43
C ASP A 659 -7.20 -33.16 10.61
N ASN A 660 -7.07 -34.41 11.04
CA ASN A 660 -7.74 -34.91 12.23
C ASN A 660 -7.30 -34.15 13.50
N GLU A 661 -8.15 -34.20 14.52
CA GLU A 661 -7.95 -33.44 15.76
C GLU A 661 -6.65 -33.82 16.52
N ARG A 662 -6.25 -35.09 16.50
CA ARG A 662 -5.06 -35.57 17.23
C ARG A 662 -3.77 -35.01 16.62
N THR A 663 -3.62 -35.15 15.31
CA THR A 663 -2.49 -34.62 14.53
C THR A 663 -2.39 -33.11 14.68
N ALA A 664 -3.53 -32.41 14.57
CA ALA A 664 -3.56 -30.96 14.70
C ALA A 664 -3.13 -30.49 16.10
N LYS A 665 -3.60 -31.14 17.17
CA LYS A 665 -3.18 -30.81 18.54
C LYS A 665 -1.70 -31.10 18.79
N ALA A 666 -1.17 -32.19 18.23
CA ALA A 666 0.26 -32.52 18.35
C ALA A 666 1.15 -31.43 17.73
N ILE A 667 0.82 -30.97 16.51
CA ILE A 667 1.56 -29.90 15.83
C ILE A 667 1.42 -28.58 16.59
N ALA A 668 0.20 -28.22 17.00
CA ALA A 668 -0.05 -27.00 17.77
C ALA A 668 0.76 -26.94 19.07
N ALA A 669 0.87 -28.05 19.79
CA ALA A 669 1.64 -28.13 21.03
C ALA A 669 3.14 -27.87 20.80
N GLN A 670 3.72 -28.30 19.67
CA GLN A 670 5.14 -28.09 19.36
C GLN A 670 5.49 -26.62 19.15
N VAL A 671 4.60 -25.87 18.49
CA VAL A 671 4.77 -24.43 18.22
C VAL A 671 4.18 -23.53 19.31
N GLY A 672 3.44 -24.12 20.27
CA GLY A 672 2.83 -23.42 21.39
C GLY A 672 1.54 -22.68 21.04
N ILE A 673 0.66 -23.27 20.23
CA ILE A 673 -0.67 -22.74 19.91
C ILE A 673 -1.72 -23.42 20.82
N ASP A 674 -2.57 -22.63 21.47
CA ASP A 674 -3.53 -23.16 22.47
C ASP A 674 -4.88 -23.56 21.86
N HIS A 675 -5.26 -22.92 20.75
CA HIS A 675 -6.56 -23.10 20.11
C HIS A 675 -6.40 -23.70 18.71
N VAL A 676 -7.09 -24.82 18.46
CA VAL A 676 -7.00 -25.57 17.20
C VAL A 676 -8.40 -25.84 16.67
N LEU A 677 -8.60 -25.54 15.39
CA LEU A 677 -9.78 -25.86 14.60
C LEU A 677 -9.39 -26.95 13.60
N ALA A 678 -9.67 -28.20 13.95
CA ALA A 678 -9.35 -29.37 13.13
C ALA A 678 -10.54 -29.83 12.28
N GLU A 679 -10.27 -30.68 11.29
CA GLU A 679 -11.27 -31.27 10.40
C GLU A 679 -12.12 -30.23 9.63
N VAL A 680 -11.53 -29.05 9.36
CA VAL A 680 -12.21 -27.97 8.63
C VAL A 680 -11.94 -28.08 7.13
N LEU A 681 -13.02 -28.26 6.37
CA LEU A 681 -12.98 -28.23 4.90
C LEU A 681 -12.64 -26.83 4.37
N PRO A 682 -12.06 -26.71 3.16
CA PRO A 682 -11.73 -25.41 2.56
C PRO A 682 -12.91 -24.41 2.54
N GLU A 683 -14.13 -24.85 2.21
CA GLU A 683 -15.30 -23.97 2.23
C GLU A 683 -15.71 -23.53 3.65
N GLY A 684 -15.37 -24.33 4.67
CA GLY A 684 -15.66 -24.07 6.08
C GLY A 684 -14.75 -23.05 6.73
N LYS A 685 -13.53 -22.82 6.20
CA LYS A 685 -12.55 -21.88 6.80
C LYS A 685 -13.10 -20.46 6.89
N ALA A 686 -13.78 -19.98 5.86
CA ALA A 686 -14.40 -18.65 5.85
C ALA A 686 -15.52 -18.51 6.89
N GLN A 687 -16.21 -19.61 7.23
CA GLN A 687 -17.27 -19.61 8.24
C GLN A 687 -16.68 -19.53 9.66
N GLU A 688 -15.56 -20.18 9.92
CA GLU A 688 -14.83 -20.05 11.19
C GLU A 688 -14.29 -18.63 11.40
N VAL A 689 -13.78 -18.00 10.34
CA VAL A 689 -13.39 -16.58 10.37
C VAL A 689 -14.58 -15.70 10.79
N LYS A 690 -15.77 -15.90 10.21
CA LYS A 690 -16.98 -15.14 10.55
C LYS A 690 -17.43 -15.36 12.00
N LYS A 691 -17.38 -16.59 12.50
CA LYS A 691 -17.73 -16.88 13.91
C LYS A 691 -16.89 -16.07 14.89
N LEU A 692 -15.59 -15.93 14.62
CA LEU A 692 -14.71 -15.10 15.46
C LEU A 692 -14.99 -13.60 15.29
N GLN A 693 -15.29 -13.15 14.07
CA GLN A 693 -15.69 -11.75 13.82
C GLN A 693 -17.00 -11.39 14.54
N GLU A 694 -17.98 -12.29 14.57
CA GLU A 694 -19.26 -12.13 15.27
C GLU A 694 -19.08 -12.02 16.80
N GLN A 695 -18.00 -12.60 17.34
CA GLN A 695 -17.58 -12.42 18.75
C GLN A 695 -16.91 -11.06 19.01
N GLY A 696 -16.85 -10.17 18.01
CA GLY A 696 -16.22 -8.85 18.12
C GLY A 696 -14.70 -8.87 18.00
N ARG A 697 -14.10 -9.98 17.54
CA ARG A 697 -12.66 -10.07 17.27
C ARG A 697 -12.33 -9.39 15.94
N ILE A 698 -11.14 -8.80 15.88
CA ILE A 698 -10.53 -8.32 14.63
C ILE A 698 -9.57 -9.42 14.20
N VAL A 699 -10.01 -10.19 13.21
CA VAL A 699 -9.41 -11.45 12.81
C VAL A 699 -8.50 -11.24 11.61
N ALA A 700 -7.26 -11.70 11.72
CA ALA A 700 -6.42 -11.92 10.55
C ALA A 700 -6.37 -13.40 10.20
N MET A 701 -6.51 -13.72 8.92
CA MET A 701 -6.31 -15.06 8.38
C MET A 701 -4.96 -15.08 7.67
N VAL A 702 -4.17 -16.13 7.88
CA VAL A 702 -2.88 -16.31 7.24
C VAL A 702 -2.83 -17.65 6.52
N GLY A 703 -2.45 -17.63 5.23
CA GLY A 703 -2.34 -18.81 4.39
C GLY A 703 -1.37 -18.60 3.24
N ASP A 704 -1.08 -19.66 2.49
CA ASP A 704 -0.14 -19.65 1.36
C ASP A 704 -0.80 -20.06 0.02
N GLY A 705 -2.02 -20.60 0.06
CA GLY A 705 -2.64 -21.31 -1.07
C GLY A 705 -3.94 -20.72 -1.63
N ILE A 706 -4.31 -21.23 -2.80
CA ILE A 706 -5.61 -20.98 -3.49
C ILE A 706 -6.78 -21.41 -2.58
N ASN A 707 -6.58 -22.49 -1.81
CA ASN A 707 -7.60 -23.04 -0.92
C ASN A 707 -8.03 -22.09 0.21
N ASP A 708 -7.16 -21.12 0.55
CA ASP A 708 -7.42 -20.15 1.62
C ASP A 708 -7.93 -18.82 1.12
N ALA A 709 -7.93 -18.58 -0.20
CA ALA A 709 -8.38 -17.31 -0.78
C ALA A 709 -9.77 -16.85 -0.29
N PRO A 710 -10.79 -17.74 -0.16
CA PRO A 710 -12.08 -17.33 0.40
C PRO A 710 -12.00 -16.90 1.87
N ALA A 711 -11.16 -17.54 2.68
CA ALA A 711 -10.98 -17.22 4.09
C ALA A 711 -10.15 -15.93 4.26
N LEU A 712 -9.11 -15.74 3.45
CA LEU A 712 -8.31 -14.51 3.38
C LEU A 712 -9.18 -13.30 3.06
N ALA A 713 -10.05 -13.41 2.04
CA ALA A 713 -10.96 -12.33 1.65
C ALA A 713 -12.08 -12.06 2.66
N THR A 714 -12.42 -13.03 3.51
CA THR A 714 -13.46 -12.88 4.54
C THR A 714 -12.91 -12.24 5.83
N ALA A 715 -11.62 -12.40 6.10
CA ALA A 715 -10.96 -11.86 7.28
C ALA A 715 -11.00 -10.32 7.30
N ASN A 716 -10.76 -9.73 8.48
CA ASN A 716 -10.55 -8.29 8.52
C ASN A 716 -9.22 -7.92 7.86
N ILE A 717 -8.24 -8.81 7.98
CA ILE A 717 -6.96 -8.72 7.28
C ILE A 717 -6.57 -10.11 6.78
N GLY A 718 -6.59 -10.32 5.46
CA GLY A 718 -5.98 -11.50 4.83
C GLY A 718 -4.47 -11.31 4.66
N MET A 719 -3.66 -12.24 5.16
CA MET A 719 -2.21 -12.25 4.95
C MET A 719 -1.77 -13.47 4.13
N ALA A 720 -1.08 -13.25 3.01
CA ALA A 720 -0.48 -14.32 2.22
C ALA A 720 1.01 -14.48 2.57
N ILE A 721 1.50 -15.71 2.72
CA ILE A 721 2.93 -16.01 2.97
C ILE A 721 3.64 -16.54 1.73
N GLY A 722 4.89 -16.09 1.54
CA GLY A 722 5.81 -16.54 0.51
C GLY A 722 5.45 -16.08 -0.90
N THR A 723 5.98 -16.79 -1.90
CA THR A 723 5.58 -16.66 -3.31
C THR A 723 4.31 -17.46 -3.58
N GLY A 724 3.29 -17.31 -2.72
CA GLY A 724 1.99 -17.94 -2.93
C GLY A 724 1.50 -17.69 -4.36
N THR A 725 0.67 -18.60 -4.88
CA THR A 725 0.11 -18.50 -6.23
C THR A 725 -0.41 -17.08 -6.49
N ASP A 726 -0.33 -16.57 -7.73
CA ASP A 726 -0.73 -15.20 -8.07
C ASP A 726 -2.15 -14.85 -7.53
N VAL A 727 -3.02 -15.87 -7.43
CA VAL A 727 -4.36 -15.82 -6.82
C VAL A 727 -4.36 -15.48 -5.32
N ALA A 728 -3.46 -16.06 -4.53
CA ALA A 728 -3.35 -15.80 -3.09
C ALA A 728 -2.81 -14.39 -2.81
N MET A 729 -1.85 -13.92 -3.62
CA MET A 729 -1.39 -12.53 -3.56
C MET A 729 -2.48 -11.54 -3.96
N GLU A 730 -3.34 -11.91 -4.91
CA GLU A 730 -4.46 -11.05 -5.33
C GLU A 730 -5.56 -10.96 -4.26
N ALA A 731 -5.84 -12.08 -3.57
CA ALA A 731 -6.87 -12.16 -2.54
C ALA A 731 -6.46 -11.56 -1.18
N ALA A 732 -5.15 -11.44 -0.90
CA ALA A 732 -4.65 -10.95 0.38
C ALA A 732 -4.57 -9.41 0.45
N ASP A 733 -4.79 -8.89 1.66
CA ASP A 733 -4.64 -7.48 2.02
C ASP A 733 -3.17 -7.12 2.32
N VAL A 734 -2.43 -8.10 2.85
CA VAL A 734 -1.01 -8.03 3.17
C VAL A 734 -0.29 -9.24 2.58
N THR A 735 0.76 -8.99 1.80
CA THR A 735 1.62 -10.06 1.26
C THR A 735 2.96 -10.06 2.00
N LEU A 736 3.34 -11.22 2.53
CA LEU A 736 4.59 -11.45 3.22
C LEU A 736 5.52 -12.21 2.28
N MET A 737 6.51 -11.52 1.72
CA MET A 737 7.41 -12.09 0.71
C MET A 737 8.31 -13.19 1.28
N ARG A 738 8.62 -13.11 2.58
CA ARG A 738 9.33 -14.16 3.31
C ARG A 738 8.42 -15.36 3.47
N GLY A 739 8.98 -16.55 3.25
CA GLY A 739 8.31 -17.81 3.55
C GLY A 739 8.19 -18.13 5.04
N ASP A 740 8.53 -17.21 5.94
CA ASP A 740 8.54 -17.42 7.39
C ASP A 740 7.36 -16.76 8.12
N LEU A 741 6.99 -17.33 9.27
CA LEU A 741 5.95 -16.76 10.14
C LEU A 741 6.41 -15.50 10.89
N SER A 742 7.71 -15.24 10.98
CA SER A 742 8.29 -14.07 11.67
C SER A 742 7.85 -12.75 11.03
N SER A 743 7.46 -12.79 9.77
CA SER A 743 7.00 -11.61 9.02
C SER A 743 5.62 -11.10 9.48
N ILE A 744 4.80 -11.95 10.11
CA ILE A 744 3.49 -11.54 10.66
C ILE A 744 3.65 -10.58 11.86
N PRO A 745 4.37 -10.91 12.95
CA PRO A 745 4.59 -9.97 14.05
C PRO A 745 5.34 -8.72 13.59
N ASP A 746 6.22 -8.82 12.59
CA ASP A 746 6.90 -7.67 11.98
C ASP A 746 5.88 -6.71 11.30
N ALA A 747 4.92 -7.24 10.54
CA ALA A 747 3.87 -6.46 9.90
C ALA A 747 2.99 -5.72 10.92
N ILE A 748 2.60 -6.41 12.00
CA ILE A 748 1.80 -5.83 13.08
C ILE A 748 2.60 -4.77 13.84
N TYR A 749 3.88 -5.01 14.09
CA TYR A 749 4.77 -4.04 14.71
C TYR A 749 4.92 -2.77 13.86
N MET A 750 5.15 -2.92 12.54
CA MET A 750 5.24 -1.80 11.60
C MET A 750 3.93 -1.01 11.53
N SER A 751 2.79 -1.69 11.50
CA SER A 751 1.47 -1.04 11.57
C SER A 751 1.29 -0.26 12.88
N ARG A 752 1.57 -0.86 14.05
CA ARG A 752 1.50 -0.19 15.37
C ARG A 752 2.40 1.05 15.43
N LYS A 753 3.64 0.97 14.93
CA LYS A 753 4.57 2.10 14.88
C LYS A 753 4.08 3.23 13.98
N THR A 754 3.57 2.88 12.80
CA THR A 754 3.02 3.86 11.86
C THR A 754 1.79 4.55 12.44
N MET A 755 0.88 3.82 13.08
CA MET A 755 -0.30 4.41 13.73
C MET A 755 0.06 5.27 14.93
N SER A 756 1.06 4.89 15.72
CA SER A 756 1.58 5.75 16.80
C SER A 756 2.14 7.07 16.25
N ASN A 757 2.89 7.00 15.14
CA ASN A 757 3.43 8.16 14.46
C ASN A 757 2.34 9.10 13.91
N ILE A 758 1.30 8.53 13.28
CA ILE A 758 0.13 9.29 12.81
C ILE A 758 -0.54 10.02 13.98
N LYS A 759 -0.81 9.33 15.10
CA LYS A 759 -1.40 9.94 16.29
C LYS A 759 -0.56 11.08 16.85
N GLN A 760 0.77 10.92 16.91
CA GLN A 760 1.69 11.99 17.31
C GLN A 760 1.62 13.19 16.35
N ASN A 761 1.65 12.93 15.04
CA ASN A 761 1.61 13.99 14.03
C ASN A 761 0.29 14.77 14.06
N LEU A 762 -0.84 14.09 14.21
CA LEU A 762 -2.15 14.72 14.37
C LEU A 762 -2.23 15.54 15.67
N PHE A 763 -1.70 14.99 16.77
CA PHE A 763 -1.63 15.69 18.06
C PHE A 763 -0.82 16.99 17.96
N TRP A 764 0.38 16.94 17.39
CA TRP A 764 1.21 18.14 17.21
C TRP A 764 0.60 19.12 16.21
N ALA A 765 0.05 18.64 15.09
CA ALA A 765 -0.58 19.50 14.09
C ALA A 765 -1.76 20.31 14.66
N LEU A 766 -2.53 19.75 15.60
CA LEU A 766 -3.66 20.43 16.25
C LEU A 766 -3.27 21.16 17.54
N GLY A 767 -2.29 20.65 18.29
CA GLY A 767 -1.90 21.18 19.60
C GLY A 767 -1.39 22.62 19.51
N TYR A 768 -0.51 22.91 18.54
CA TYR A 768 0.00 24.28 18.33
C TYR A 768 -1.11 25.26 17.96
N ASN A 769 -2.03 24.86 17.07
CA ASN A 769 -3.12 25.73 16.62
C ASN A 769 -4.13 25.97 17.76
N THR A 770 -4.47 24.92 18.52
CA THR A 770 -5.42 24.99 19.64
C THR A 770 -4.90 25.88 20.76
N LEU A 771 -3.60 25.82 21.06
CA LEU A 771 -2.97 26.71 22.05
C LEU A 771 -2.78 28.13 21.51
N GLY A 772 -2.43 28.26 20.23
CA GLY A 772 -2.09 29.53 19.60
C GLY A 772 -3.28 30.45 19.35
N ILE A 773 -4.47 29.92 19.06
CA ILE A 773 -5.68 30.71 18.82
C ILE A 773 -6.08 31.55 20.06
N PRO A 774 -6.20 30.99 21.27
CA PRO A 774 -6.45 31.77 22.49
C PRO A 774 -5.36 32.83 22.76
N ILE A 775 -4.09 32.48 22.59
CA ILE A 775 -2.96 33.42 22.80
C ILE A 775 -3.06 34.60 21.81
N ALA A 776 -3.42 34.32 20.56
CA ALA A 776 -3.66 35.35 19.55
C ALA A 776 -4.89 36.20 19.87
N ALA A 777 -5.98 35.58 20.34
CA ALA A 777 -7.20 36.28 20.76
C ALA A 777 -6.98 37.19 21.97
N LEU A 778 -6.07 36.83 22.88
CA LEU A 778 -5.62 37.67 24.00
C LEU A 778 -4.63 38.77 23.57
N GLY A 779 -4.27 38.84 22.29
CA GLY A 779 -3.37 39.85 21.75
C GLY A 779 -1.87 39.59 22.00
N LEU A 780 -1.53 38.43 22.57
CA LEU A 780 -0.16 38.07 22.97
C LEU A 780 0.66 37.41 21.84
N LEU A 781 0.04 37.12 20.70
CA LEU A 781 0.70 36.50 19.55
C LEU A 781 0.81 37.49 18.38
N ALA A 782 2.04 37.79 17.95
CA ALA A 782 2.27 38.56 16.74
C ALA A 782 2.04 37.68 15.48
N PRO A 783 1.47 38.23 14.39
CA PRO A 783 1.21 37.46 13.17
C PRO A 783 2.44 36.76 12.56
N TRP A 784 3.62 37.39 12.61
CA TRP A 784 4.84 36.80 12.07
C TRP A 784 5.31 35.58 12.89
N VAL A 785 5.13 35.60 14.23
CA VAL A 785 5.42 34.45 15.10
C VAL A 785 4.48 33.30 14.76
N ALA A 786 3.20 33.61 14.52
CA ALA A 786 2.22 32.63 14.06
C ALA A 786 2.62 31.98 12.73
N GLY A 787 3.07 32.79 11.76
CA GLY A 787 3.57 32.30 10.48
C GLY A 787 4.82 31.41 10.60
N ALA A 788 5.74 31.75 11.50
CA ALA A 788 6.93 30.94 11.76
C ALA A 788 6.59 29.61 12.45
N ALA A 789 5.72 29.64 13.47
CA ALA A 789 5.26 28.45 14.18
C ALA A 789 4.58 27.45 13.24
N MET A 790 3.77 27.95 12.30
CA MET A 790 3.14 27.14 11.25
C MET A 790 4.17 26.44 10.36
N ALA A 791 5.20 27.14 9.87
CA ALA A 791 6.24 26.55 9.03
C ALA A 791 7.00 25.45 9.78
N LEU A 792 7.33 25.67 11.06
CA LEU A 792 8.00 24.69 11.92
C LEU A 792 7.11 23.48 12.22
N SER A 793 5.80 23.69 12.41
CA SER A 793 4.84 22.61 12.64
C SER A 793 4.85 21.60 11.48
N SER A 794 4.77 22.06 10.23
CA SER A 794 4.83 21.19 9.04
C SER A 794 6.16 20.41 8.96
N VAL A 795 7.29 21.07 9.26
CA VAL A 795 8.60 20.41 9.28
C VAL A 795 8.66 19.34 10.36
N SER A 796 8.15 19.61 11.56
CA SER A 796 8.16 18.67 12.68
C SER A 796 7.38 17.39 12.37
N VAL A 797 6.20 17.50 11.74
CA VAL A 797 5.37 16.38 11.34
C VAL A 797 6.07 15.48 10.32
N VAL A 798 6.70 16.09 9.30
CA VAL A 798 7.44 15.33 8.29
C VAL A 798 8.66 14.65 8.89
N LEU A 799 9.48 15.38 9.65
CA LEU A 799 10.67 14.80 10.28
C LEU A 799 10.30 13.64 11.21
N ASN A 800 9.19 13.77 11.93
CA ASN A 800 8.68 12.68 12.74
C ASN A 800 8.23 11.48 11.89
N ALA A 801 7.55 11.70 10.76
CA ALA A 801 7.18 10.62 9.82
C ALA A 801 8.41 9.91 9.23
N LEU A 802 9.47 10.65 8.87
CA LEU A 802 10.72 10.08 8.34
C LEU A 802 11.46 9.18 9.35
N ARG A 803 11.17 9.27 10.65
CA ARG A 803 11.70 8.31 11.63
C ARG A 803 11.26 6.87 11.36
N LEU A 804 10.11 6.68 10.70
CA LEU A 804 9.62 5.36 10.32
C LEU A 804 10.58 4.66 9.34
N GLN A 805 11.25 5.38 8.46
CA GLN A 805 12.24 4.81 7.52
C GLN A 805 13.48 4.23 8.23
N ARG A 806 13.72 4.60 9.50
CA ARG A 806 14.85 4.08 10.30
C ARG A 806 14.46 2.94 11.21
N VAL A 807 13.21 2.46 11.13
CA VAL A 807 12.75 1.35 11.96
C VAL A 807 13.48 0.08 11.54
N LYS A 808 14.11 -0.56 12.53
CA LYS A 808 14.63 -1.92 12.44
C LYS A 808 13.65 -2.83 13.16
N VAL A 809 13.34 -3.96 12.55
CA VAL A 809 12.56 -4.99 13.20
C VAL A 809 13.53 -5.97 13.87
N ARG A 810 13.15 -6.51 15.02
CA ARG A 810 13.95 -7.54 15.69
C ARG A 810 13.79 -8.83 14.90
N HIS A 811 14.90 -9.37 14.40
CA HIS A 811 14.97 -10.75 13.96
C HIS A 811 14.91 -11.67 15.18
#